data_AF-A0A6H9IGA6-F1
#
_entry.id   AF-A0A6H9IGA6-F1
#
_cell.length_a   1.000
_cell.length_b   1.000
_cell.length_c   1.000
_cell.angle_alpha   90.00
_cell.angle_beta   90.00
_cell.angle_gamma   90.00
#
_symmetry.space_group_name_H-M   'P 1'
#
loop_
_entity.id
_entity.type
_entity.pdbx_description
1 polymer ?
#
loop_
_entity_poly.entity_id
_entity_poly.type
_entity_poly.pdbx_seq_one_letter_code
_entity_poly.pdbx_strand_id
1 'polypeptide(L)'
;MTTTLRNAGSAARATARAAVAALLACVATLAAPAAFAQANSIESVSSVQQGSTTYLRIGMRNPPTTAPAGFSISNPPRIAFDFVNTDNRVGRNSLELPQGDVRSVAIVQSGERARLVLNLKRPLSYNTSIEGNTLTVALEPVAAAGTAAAQAPYSFAKADGKGTHSLRDVDFRRGKDGEGRVVVDLSDPGVGVDIRQQGQTIVVDFLNTSLPENLRRRLDVGDFGTPVTAVRAFQQGDNARMVIEPHGEWEHNAYQSDTQFVVEVKPLRPDPTRLARGMQPGYRGEKLSLNFQSIDVRALLQVIADFTNLNIVTSDSVAGSLTLRLKDVPWDQALDIILQSKGLDMRKNGNVIMVAPSDEIAAKEKLDLESRAQISDIEPLRTETFQLNYQKAEALHKLLSSEKQRVLSKRGSVVVDERTNKVFVQDTASRLEEVRKIIAQVDVPVRQVLIEARIVEADDRFSRNLGVRLGFNRVNASAGSFAGQGTISGNLEGVHDLTPLPGAVGAGTTALANTNFVNLPAANISGVNPSTFAISLFNSSMTRFLNLELSALEADQRGKVVSSPRVLTADQGKAIIEQGTELPYQQATSSGATAIQFRKANLKLEVTPQITPEGNVIMSVEVNRDAVGQLTPAGFAIDTRRVNTQVLVENGGTVVIGGIYEQFERDNVNKVPLLGDLPVIGNAFKNTSRTNNRTELLVFLTPRVVTDTAMAR
;
A
#
# COMPACT_ATOMS: atom_id res chain seq x y z
N MET A 1 12.27 -66.39 59.89
CA MET A 1 13.64 -66.96 59.81
C MET A 1 14.41 -66.06 58.87
N THR A 2 15.53 -65.41 59.18
CA THR A 2 16.45 -65.38 60.31
C THR A 2 17.34 -64.19 59.95
N THR A 3 17.37 -63.11 60.72
CA THR A 3 18.48 -62.82 61.64
C THR A 3 19.83 -63.08 60.97
N THR A 4 20.64 -62.06 60.65
CA THR A 4 21.79 -61.62 61.45
C THR A 4 22.85 -61.13 60.46
N LEU A 5 23.77 -60.19 60.69
CA LEU A 5 24.17 -59.34 61.81
C LEU A 5 25.25 -58.39 61.25
N ARG A 6 25.37 -57.23 61.89
CA ARG A 6 26.63 -56.57 62.34
C ARG A 6 27.79 -56.47 61.33
N ASN A 7 28.44 -55.34 61.14
CA ASN A 7 28.79 -54.36 62.16
C ASN A 7 29.43 -53.17 61.43
N ALA A 8 28.88 -51.97 61.60
CA ALA A 8 29.65 -50.73 61.47
C ALA A 8 28.97 -49.69 62.36
N GLY A 9 29.08 -49.94 63.66
CA GLY A 9 28.73 -48.98 64.69
C GLY A 9 29.74 -47.84 64.75
N SER A 10 29.25 -46.72 65.27
CA SER A 10 30.01 -45.72 66.04
C SER A 10 30.66 -44.52 65.32
N ALA A 11 30.07 -44.02 64.22
CA ALA A 11 30.37 -42.66 63.74
C ALA A 11 29.15 -41.73 63.55
N ALA A 12 27.91 -42.21 63.67
CA ALA A 12 26.70 -41.44 63.33
C ALA A 12 25.78 -41.08 64.52
N ARG A 13 26.26 -41.20 65.78
CA ARG A 13 25.43 -40.91 66.98
C ARG A 13 25.81 -39.64 67.74
N ALA A 14 26.80 -38.87 67.27
CA ALA A 14 27.14 -37.56 67.82
C ALA A 14 26.42 -36.39 67.10
N THR A 15 25.94 -36.57 65.87
CA THR A 15 25.28 -35.51 65.09
C THR A 15 23.75 -35.47 65.25
N ALA A 16 23.13 -36.53 65.78
CA ALA A 16 21.67 -36.61 65.96
C ALA A 16 21.16 -35.93 67.25
N ARG A 17 22.01 -35.65 68.25
CA ARG A 17 21.61 -34.88 69.45
C ARG A 17 21.73 -33.36 69.27
N ALA A 18 22.49 -32.89 68.29
CA ALA A 18 22.54 -31.47 67.92
C ALA A 18 21.34 -31.04 67.04
N ALA A 19 20.76 -31.96 66.28
CA ALA A 19 19.65 -31.66 65.37
C ALA A 19 18.27 -31.57 66.06
N VAL A 20 18.06 -32.21 67.21
CA VAL A 20 16.78 -32.18 67.94
C VAL A 20 16.70 -31.02 68.93
N ALA A 21 17.83 -30.54 69.45
CA ALA A 21 17.87 -29.31 70.26
C ALA A 21 17.76 -28.03 69.41
N ALA A 22 18.22 -28.05 68.15
CA ALA A 22 18.06 -26.92 67.22
C ALA A 22 16.63 -26.78 66.67
N LEU A 23 15.86 -27.88 66.60
CA LEU A 23 14.48 -27.82 66.09
C LEU A 23 13.45 -27.39 67.15
N LEU A 24 13.76 -27.48 68.45
CA LEU A 24 12.89 -27.02 69.55
C LEU A 24 13.26 -25.63 70.08
N ALA A 25 14.43 -25.09 69.72
CA ALA A 25 14.82 -23.70 70.01
C ALA A 25 14.35 -22.69 68.94
N CYS A 26 13.94 -23.14 67.74
CA CYS A 26 13.38 -22.27 66.69
C CYS A 26 11.86 -22.10 66.74
N VAL A 27 11.16 -22.74 67.69
CA VAL A 27 9.69 -22.62 67.85
C VAL A 27 9.29 -21.68 69.01
N ALA A 28 10.26 -21.08 69.73
CA ALA A 28 10.00 -20.25 70.92
C ALA A 28 10.55 -18.80 70.87
N THR A 29 11.01 -18.28 69.72
CA THR A 29 11.57 -16.91 69.62
C THR A 29 10.94 -16.02 68.54
N LEU A 30 9.74 -16.31 68.06
CA LEU A 30 8.95 -15.41 67.21
C LEU A 30 7.59 -15.10 67.86
N ALA A 31 7.65 -14.59 69.09
CA ALA A 31 6.59 -13.79 69.69
C ALA A 31 7.10 -12.34 69.84
N ALA A 32 7.55 -11.75 68.73
CA ALA A 32 7.45 -10.31 68.56
C ALA A 32 6.01 -10.02 68.12
N PRO A 33 5.35 -8.96 68.60
CA PRO A 33 3.99 -8.68 68.18
C PRO A 33 4.03 -8.53 66.66
N ALA A 34 3.23 -9.34 65.96
CA ALA A 34 2.82 -8.97 64.62
C ALA A 34 2.18 -7.59 64.79
N ALA A 35 2.93 -6.55 64.42
CA ALA A 35 2.35 -5.25 64.19
C ALA A 35 1.33 -5.48 63.09
N PHE A 36 0.07 -5.63 63.48
CA PHE A 36 -1.06 -5.47 62.59
C PHE A 36 -0.72 -4.28 61.72
N ALA A 37 -0.63 -4.50 60.40
CA ALA A 37 -0.46 -3.42 59.45
C ALA A 37 -1.52 -2.38 59.81
N GLN A 38 -1.07 -1.25 60.38
CA GLN A 38 -1.99 -0.27 60.90
C GLN A 38 -2.76 0.27 59.70
N ALA A 39 -4.08 0.01 59.68
CA ALA A 39 -4.99 0.64 58.74
C ALA A 39 -4.71 2.16 58.78
N ASN A 40 -4.18 2.68 57.68
CA ASN A 40 -3.93 4.10 57.54
C ASN A 40 -5.29 4.78 57.32
N SER A 41 -5.39 6.06 57.58
CA SER A 41 -6.64 6.78 57.30
C SER A 41 -6.35 8.19 56.84
N ILE A 42 -7.11 8.66 55.84
CA ILE A 42 -7.09 10.06 55.41
C ILE A 42 -7.83 10.87 56.47
N GLU A 43 -7.13 11.78 57.15
CA GLU A 43 -7.67 12.59 58.24
C GLU A 43 -8.04 14.00 57.80
N SER A 44 -7.30 14.57 56.84
CA SER A 44 -7.60 15.90 56.32
C SER A 44 -7.21 16.05 54.86
N VAL A 45 -7.96 16.91 54.14
CA VAL A 45 -7.64 17.34 52.77
C VAL A 45 -7.80 18.86 52.73
N SER A 46 -6.74 19.56 52.33
CA SER A 46 -6.73 21.02 52.22
C SER A 46 -6.04 21.45 50.93
N SER A 47 -6.50 22.54 50.30
CA SER A 47 -5.81 23.15 49.17
C SER A 47 -5.28 24.54 49.55
N VAL A 48 -4.09 24.86 49.04
CA VAL A 48 -3.48 26.19 49.13
C VAL A 48 -2.97 26.55 47.74
N GLN A 49 -3.38 27.70 47.22
CA GLN A 49 -2.88 28.21 45.95
C GLN A 49 -1.67 29.11 46.20
N GLN A 50 -0.53 28.82 45.55
CA GLN A 50 0.69 29.61 45.65
C GLN A 50 1.19 29.91 44.23
N GLY A 51 0.94 31.12 43.74
CA GLY A 51 1.19 31.49 42.35
C GLY A 51 0.24 30.78 41.37
N SER A 52 0.78 30.19 40.32
CA SER A 52 0.03 29.39 39.33
C SER A 52 -0.22 27.95 39.78
N THR A 53 0.47 27.48 40.82
CA THR A 53 0.43 26.09 41.28
C THR A 53 -0.54 25.97 42.46
N THR A 54 -1.47 25.02 42.40
CA THR A 54 -2.36 24.67 43.51
C THR A 54 -1.78 23.48 44.26
N TYR A 55 -1.39 23.66 45.53
CA TYR A 55 -0.90 22.58 46.38
C TYR A 55 -2.05 21.98 47.17
N LEU A 56 -2.29 20.68 47.02
CA LEU A 56 -3.25 19.92 47.81
C LEU A 56 -2.49 19.13 48.87
N ARG A 57 -2.74 19.38 50.16
CA ARG A 57 -2.14 18.64 51.28
C ARG A 57 -3.16 17.66 51.83
N ILE A 58 -2.79 16.39 51.82
CA ILE A 58 -3.59 15.27 52.32
C ILE A 58 -2.90 14.75 53.58
N GLY A 59 -3.51 14.98 54.74
CA GLY A 59 -3.04 14.46 56.03
C GLY A 59 -3.51 13.03 56.24
N MET A 60 -2.58 12.13 56.53
CA MET A 60 -2.87 10.74 56.86
C MET A 60 -2.58 10.45 58.33
N ARG A 61 -2.91 9.26 58.82
CA ARG A 61 -2.65 8.85 60.21
C ARG A 61 -1.21 8.38 60.40
N ASN A 62 -0.68 7.66 59.41
CA ASN A 62 0.68 7.15 59.38
C ASN A 62 1.40 7.57 58.07
N PRO A 63 2.72 7.81 58.10
CA PRO A 63 3.47 8.22 56.93
C PRO A 63 3.35 7.17 55.82
N PRO A 64 2.97 7.57 54.59
CA PRO A 64 2.80 6.64 53.47
C PRO A 64 4.18 6.16 53.02
N THR A 65 4.35 4.85 52.84
CA THR A 65 5.62 4.25 52.41
C THR A 65 5.90 4.42 50.92
N THR A 66 4.88 4.69 50.11
CA THR A 66 4.93 4.87 48.65
C THR A 66 3.93 5.93 48.21
N ALA A 67 4.25 6.71 47.18
CA ALA A 67 3.30 7.65 46.59
C ALA A 67 2.12 6.88 45.96
N PRO A 68 0.87 7.34 46.14
CA PRO A 68 -0.30 6.66 45.58
C PRO A 68 -0.32 6.79 44.05
N ALA A 69 -0.77 5.73 43.37
CA ALA A 69 -0.94 5.75 41.93
C ALA A 69 -2.04 6.76 41.57
N GLY A 70 -1.72 7.69 40.65
CA GLY A 70 -2.62 8.73 40.18
C GLY A 70 -2.95 8.55 38.69
N PHE A 71 -4.18 8.88 38.27
CA PHE A 71 -4.54 8.93 36.85
C PHE A 71 -5.39 10.17 36.54
N SER A 72 -5.16 10.78 35.38
CA SER A 72 -5.92 11.95 34.91
C SER A 72 -6.88 11.58 33.78
N ILE A 73 -8.12 12.04 33.87
CA ILE A 73 -9.15 11.97 32.83
C ILE A 73 -9.33 13.39 32.28
N SER A 74 -9.38 13.56 30.96
CA SER A 74 -9.41 14.89 30.34
C SER A 74 -10.82 15.40 30.03
N ASN A 75 -11.78 14.51 29.77
CA ASN A 75 -13.14 14.88 29.42
C ASN A 75 -14.18 14.02 30.16
N PRO A 76 -14.74 14.49 31.30
CA PRO A 76 -14.46 15.76 32.00
C PRO A 76 -13.11 15.73 32.77
N PRO A 77 -12.47 16.89 33.02
CA PRO A 77 -11.15 16.97 33.65
C PRO A 77 -11.19 16.52 35.13
N ARG A 78 -10.54 15.39 35.42
CA ARG A 78 -10.47 14.77 36.76
C ARG A 78 -9.09 14.16 37.01
N ILE A 79 -8.64 14.13 38.26
CA ILE A 79 -7.46 13.36 38.69
C ILE A 79 -7.88 12.45 39.83
N ALA A 80 -7.55 11.17 39.78
CA ALA A 80 -7.88 10.21 40.83
C ALA A 80 -6.63 9.55 41.40
N PHE A 81 -6.53 9.48 42.72
CA PHE A 81 -5.45 8.81 43.46
C PHE A 81 -5.99 7.60 44.21
N ASP A 82 -5.32 6.47 44.07
CA ASP A 82 -5.68 5.23 44.74
C ASP A 82 -4.75 4.93 45.92
N PHE A 83 -5.35 4.80 47.10
CA PHE A 83 -4.68 4.47 48.35
C PHE A 83 -5.01 3.04 48.76
N VAL A 84 -3.98 2.27 49.11
CA VAL A 84 -4.10 0.87 49.57
C VAL A 84 -4.01 0.85 51.10
N ASN A 85 -4.84 0.03 51.74
CA ASN A 85 -4.96 -0.11 53.20
C ASN A 85 -5.27 1.21 53.91
N THR A 86 -6.08 2.07 53.27
CA THR A 86 -6.41 3.40 53.77
C THR A 86 -7.92 3.62 53.86
N ASP A 87 -8.39 3.99 55.05
CA ASP A 87 -9.78 4.36 55.31
C ASP A 87 -10.04 5.87 55.15
N ASN A 88 -11.30 6.27 54.89
CA ASN A 88 -11.70 7.68 54.93
C ASN A 88 -12.10 8.09 56.37
N ARG A 89 -11.31 8.96 57.02
CA ARG A 89 -11.63 9.58 58.31
C ARG A 89 -11.84 11.10 58.25
N VAL A 90 -11.96 11.66 57.04
CA VAL A 90 -12.27 13.09 56.83
C VAL A 90 -13.71 13.44 57.27
N GLY A 91 -14.56 12.43 57.50
CA GLY A 91 -15.94 12.59 57.98
C GLY A 91 -16.95 12.96 56.90
N ARG A 92 -16.51 13.16 55.64
CA ARG A 92 -17.36 13.40 54.46
C ARG A 92 -16.79 12.69 53.23
N ASN A 93 -17.68 12.26 52.34
CA ASN A 93 -17.31 11.60 51.08
C ASN A 93 -17.07 12.59 49.92
N SER A 94 -17.47 13.85 50.09
CA SER A 94 -17.23 14.93 49.13
C SER A 94 -16.91 16.21 49.89
N LEU A 95 -15.82 16.87 49.50
CA LEU A 95 -15.37 18.14 50.04
C LEU A 95 -15.26 19.15 48.88
N GLU A 96 -15.99 20.26 48.98
CA GLU A 96 -15.80 21.37 48.05
C GLU A 96 -14.60 22.19 48.48
N LEU A 97 -13.65 22.41 47.56
CA LEU A 97 -12.47 23.23 47.78
C LEU A 97 -12.60 24.48 46.90
N PRO A 98 -13.11 25.61 47.42
CA PRO A 98 -13.38 26.79 46.60
C PRO A 98 -12.11 27.52 46.12
N GLN A 99 -10.94 27.22 46.71
CA GLN A 99 -9.66 27.85 46.40
C GLN A 99 -8.86 27.03 45.37
N GLY A 100 -8.49 27.68 44.26
CA GLY A 100 -7.68 27.10 43.17
C GLY A 100 -8.47 26.53 41.99
N ASP A 101 -7.79 25.68 41.23
CA ASP A 101 -8.30 25.01 40.02
C ASP A 101 -9.02 23.68 40.28
N VAL A 102 -9.10 23.25 41.54
CA VAL A 102 -9.88 22.11 42.02
C VAL A 102 -11.29 22.59 42.35
N ARG A 103 -12.32 21.89 41.86
CA ARG A 103 -13.75 22.19 42.14
C ARG A 103 -14.24 21.43 43.36
N SER A 104 -13.95 20.13 43.43
CA SER A 104 -14.31 19.29 44.55
C SER A 104 -13.41 18.06 44.63
N VAL A 105 -13.30 17.50 45.84
CA VAL A 105 -12.60 16.25 46.12
C VAL A 105 -13.62 15.24 46.61
N ALA A 106 -13.77 14.12 45.91
CA ALA A 106 -14.59 13.01 46.34
C ALA A 106 -13.71 11.88 46.85
N ILE A 107 -14.00 11.34 48.03
CA ILE A 107 -13.31 10.19 48.61
C ILE A 107 -14.29 9.01 48.59
N VAL A 108 -13.95 7.99 47.81
CA VAL A 108 -14.75 6.77 47.66
C VAL A 108 -13.97 5.61 48.28
N GLN A 109 -14.51 5.04 49.35
CA GLN A 109 -13.90 3.89 50.03
C GLN A 109 -14.60 2.60 49.61
N SER A 110 -13.84 1.57 49.25
CA SER A 110 -14.34 0.23 48.92
C SER A 110 -13.35 -0.84 49.39
N GLY A 111 -13.75 -1.62 50.39
CA GLY A 111 -12.87 -2.61 51.03
C GLY A 111 -11.63 -1.96 51.64
N GLU A 112 -10.45 -2.51 51.35
CA GLU A 112 -9.14 -2.00 51.80
C GLU A 112 -8.58 -0.89 50.91
N ARG A 113 -9.39 -0.28 50.02
CA ARG A 113 -8.93 0.77 49.10
C ARG A 113 -9.77 2.04 49.26
N ALA A 114 -9.10 3.19 49.27
CA ALA A 114 -9.73 4.50 49.15
C ALA A 114 -9.27 5.18 47.87
N ARG A 115 -10.23 5.65 47.06
CA ARG A 115 -9.99 6.44 45.85
C ARG A 115 -10.35 7.90 46.11
N LEU A 116 -9.40 8.80 45.93
CA LEU A 116 -9.58 10.24 46.05
C LEU A 116 -9.65 10.86 44.65
N VAL A 117 -10.81 11.38 44.26
CA VAL A 117 -11.09 11.95 42.93
C VAL A 117 -11.21 13.47 43.03
N LEU A 118 -10.30 14.17 42.38
CA LEU A 118 -10.28 15.62 42.17
C LEU A 118 -11.08 15.95 40.90
N ASN A 119 -12.18 16.68 41.05
CA ASN A 119 -12.88 17.30 39.93
C ASN A 119 -12.24 18.66 39.66
N LEU A 120 -11.75 18.90 38.45
CA LEU A 120 -10.98 20.10 38.12
C LEU A 120 -11.81 21.06 37.26
N LYS A 121 -11.47 22.36 37.31
CA LYS A 121 -12.07 23.39 36.44
C LYS A 121 -11.44 23.39 35.03
N ARG A 122 -10.20 22.95 34.92
CA ARG A 122 -9.40 22.85 33.69
C ARG A 122 -8.39 21.69 33.81
N PRO A 123 -7.81 21.19 32.69
CA PRO A 123 -6.75 20.19 32.75
C PRO A 123 -5.51 20.72 33.49
N LEU A 124 -5.04 19.97 34.48
CA LEU A 124 -3.84 20.27 35.26
C LEU A 124 -2.89 19.07 35.22
N SER A 125 -1.58 19.30 35.20
CA SER A 125 -0.59 18.28 35.53
C SER A 125 -0.44 18.19 37.05
N TYR A 126 0.01 17.03 37.55
CA TYR A 126 0.22 16.83 38.98
C TYR A 126 1.62 16.27 39.27
N ASN A 127 2.16 16.63 40.43
CA ASN A 127 3.33 16.00 41.03
C ASN A 127 3.04 15.71 42.50
N THR A 128 3.44 14.54 43.00
CA THR A 128 3.17 14.12 44.38
C THR A 128 4.47 14.00 45.16
N SER A 129 4.51 14.56 46.36
CA SER A 129 5.63 14.48 47.30
C SER A 129 5.14 14.07 48.67
N ILE A 130 5.88 13.20 49.36
CA ILE A 130 5.56 12.75 50.72
C ILE A 130 6.44 13.53 51.70
N GLU A 131 5.79 14.25 52.62
CA GLU A 131 6.44 14.96 53.71
C GLU A 131 5.89 14.43 55.04
N GLY A 132 6.62 13.50 55.66
CA GLY A 132 6.21 12.86 56.90
C GLY A 132 4.85 12.18 56.76
N ASN A 133 3.86 12.65 57.53
CA ASN A 133 2.49 12.12 57.55
C ASN A 133 1.54 12.80 56.55
N THR A 134 2.08 13.67 55.69
CA THR A 134 1.31 14.44 54.71
C THR A 134 1.77 14.13 53.29
N LEU A 135 0.80 13.90 52.40
CA LEU A 135 1.02 13.81 50.96
C LEU A 135 0.67 15.17 50.33
N THR A 136 1.65 15.80 49.69
CA THR A 136 1.48 17.07 48.97
C THR A 136 1.37 16.78 47.48
N VAL A 137 0.27 17.19 46.86
CA VAL A 137 0.05 17.15 45.41
C VAL A 137 0.14 18.56 44.85
N ALA A 138 1.19 18.85 44.08
CA ALA A 138 1.32 20.10 43.35
C ALA A 138 0.58 19.99 42.01
N LEU A 139 -0.42 20.84 41.78
CA LEU A 139 -1.24 20.89 40.57
C LEU A 139 -0.90 22.13 39.75
N GLU A 140 -0.44 21.94 38.52
CA GLU A 140 0.02 23.02 37.66
C GLU A 140 -0.83 23.13 36.38
N PRO A 141 -1.17 24.35 35.93
CA PRO A 141 -1.86 24.54 34.67
C PRO A 141 -0.93 24.19 33.51
N VAL A 142 -1.44 23.33 32.62
CA VAL A 142 -0.76 23.04 31.36
C VAL A 142 -0.78 24.31 30.52
N ALA A 143 0.39 24.91 30.26
CA ALA A 143 0.49 26.18 29.55
C ALA A 143 -0.11 26.08 28.14
N ALA A 144 -1.01 27.01 27.82
CA ALA A 144 -1.58 27.15 26.48
C ALA A 144 -0.52 27.73 25.53
N ALA A 145 0.13 26.87 24.74
CA ALA A 145 0.90 27.32 23.58
C ALA A 145 -0.06 27.82 22.49
N GLY A 146 0.18 29.03 22.00
CA GLY A 146 -0.65 29.69 21.00
C GLY A 146 -0.63 29.03 19.61
N THR A 147 -1.80 29.06 18.98
CA THR A 147 -2.06 28.95 17.53
C THR A 147 -1.53 27.71 16.78
N ALA A 148 -2.26 26.60 16.89
CA ALA A 148 -2.86 25.83 15.80
C ALA A 148 -3.52 24.59 16.44
N ALA A 149 -4.75 24.25 16.04
CA ALA A 149 -5.50 23.14 16.61
C ALA A 149 -4.76 21.80 16.39
N ALA A 150 -4.03 21.36 17.41
CA ALA A 150 -3.52 20.01 17.58
C ALA A 150 -3.87 19.59 19.02
N GLN A 151 -4.61 18.49 19.16
CA GLN A 151 -4.95 17.91 20.46
C GLN A 151 -3.64 17.66 21.23
N ALA A 152 -3.50 18.28 22.41
CA ALA A 152 -2.33 18.10 23.26
C ALA A 152 -2.21 16.63 23.71
N PRO A 153 -0.99 16.08 23.81
CA PRO A 153 -0.75 14.68 24.17
C PRO A 153 -1.23 14.38 25.61
N TYR A 154 -1.87 13.21 25.78
CA TYR A 154 -2.19 12.67 27.10
C TYR A 154 -1.02 11.79 27.56
N SER A 155 -0.27 12.21 28.58
CA SER A 155 0.84 11.42 29.15
C SER A 155 0.39 10.66 30.40
N PHE A 156 0.53 9.33 30.41
CA PHE A 156 0.07 8.49 31.52
C PHE A 156 1.09 8.26 32.65
N ALA A 157 2.34 8.71 32.49
CA ALA A 157 3.33 8.81 33.57
C ALA A 157 4.53 9.64 33.08
N LYS A 158 5.18 10.41 33.97
CA LYS A 158 6.46 11.04 33.66
C LYS A 158 7.54 9.97 33.81
N ALA A 159 8.28 9.70 32.73
CA ALA A 159 9.32 8.66 32.71
C ALA A 159 10.32 8.86 33.86
N ASP A 160 10.41 7.88 34.77
CA ASP A 160 11.53 7.79 35.70
C ASP A 160 12.78 7.46 34.87
N GLY A 161 13.68 8.45 34.70
CA GLY A 161 14.82 8.39 33.77
C GLY A 161 15.93 7.39 34.11
N LYS A 162 15.62 6.21 34.65
CA LYS A 162 16.60 5.17 35.02
C LYS A 162 16.21 3.72 34.66
N GLY A 163 15.22 3.51 33.78
CA GLY A 163 14.86 2.16 33.28
C GLY A 163 15.05 2.01 31.77
N THR A 164 15.62 0.88 31.33
CA THR A 164 15.49 0.44 29.93
C THR A 164 14.15 -0.29 29.79
N HIS A 165 13.17 0.34 29.16
CA HIS A 165 11.84 -0.24 28.99
C HIS A 165 11.74 -1.03 27.68
N SER A 166 10.88 -2.04 27.63
CA SER A 166 10.63 -2.82 26.41
C SER A 166 9.17 -3.26 26.30
N LEU A 167 8.63 -3.28 25.08
CA LEU A 167 7.33 -3.88 24.79
C LEU A 167 7.46 -5.40 24.78
N ARG A 168 6.62 -6.10 25.56
CA ARG A 168 6.62 -7.56 25.66
C ARG A 168 5.72 -8.21 24.61
N ASP A 169 4.52 -7.66 24.42
CA ASP A 169 3.55 -8.16 23.44
C ASP A 169 2.59 -7.06 22.95
N VAL A 170 2.03 -7.26 21.76
CA VAL A 170 0.96 -6.44 21.18
C VAL A 170 -0.09 -7.39 20.62
N ASP A 171 -1.24 -7.48 21.30
CA ASP A 171 -2.36 -8.36 20.97
C ASP A 171 -3.59 -7.54 20.55
N PHE A 172 -4.46 -8.14 19.74
CA PHE A 172 -5.72 -7.56 19.31
C PHE A 172 -6.88 -8.50 19.64
N ARG A 173 -7.93 -7.96 20.27
CA ARG A 173 -9.14 -8.70 20.62
C ARG A 173 -10.39 -7.95 20.22
N ARG A 174 -11.38 -8.69 19.74
CA ARG A 174 -12.74 -8.20 19.57
C ARG A 174 -13.47 -8.21 20.93
N GLY A 175 -13.98 -7.06 21.34
CA GLY A 175 -14.81 -6.94 22.54
C GLY A 175 -16.27 -7.35 22.31
N LYS A 176 -17.07 -7.37 23.38
CA LYS A 176 -18.43 -7.95 23.36
C LYS A 176 -19.43 -7.08 22.58
N ASP A 177 -19.20 -5.78 22.52
CA ASP A 177 -20.08 -4.80 21.87
C ASP A 177 -19.63 -4.46 20.42
N GLY A 178 -18.59 -5.15 19.93
CA GLY A 178 -18.00 -4.94 18.61
C GLY A 178 -16.88 -3.89 18.60
N GLU A 179 -16.35 -3.54 19.78
CA GLU A 179 -15.17 -2.70 19.94
C GLU A 179 -13.88 -3.44 19.60
N GLY A 180 -12.92 -2.73 19.00
CA GLY A 180 -11.56 -3.24 18.80
C GLY A 180 -10.71 -2.92 20.03
N ARG A 181 -10.19 -3.95 20.71
CA ARG A 181 -9.34 -3.79 21.89
C ARG A 181 -7.89 -4.15 21.53
N VAL A 182 -7.01 -3.17 21.56
CA VAL A 182 -5.56 -3.35 21.42
C VAL A 182 -4.98 -3.46 22.82
N VAL A 183 -4.35 -4.59 23.14
CA VAL A 183 -3.72 -4.84 24.45
C VAL A 183 -2.21 -4.90 24.25
N VAL A 184 -1.49 -4.08 24.99
CA VAL A 184 -0.03 -3.97 24.92
C VAL A 184 0.56 -4.34 26.27
N ASP A 185 1.39 -5.38 26.31
CA ASP A 185 2.11 -5.78 27.51
C ASP A 185 3.44 -5.02 27.60
N LEU A 186 3.61 -4.28 28.69
CA LEU A 186 4.75 -3.44 29.01
C LEU A 186 5.75 -4.20 29.91
N SER A 187 7.02 -3.80 29.89
CA SER A 187 8.06 -4.36 30.77
C SER A 187 7.78 -4.10 32.25
N ASP A 188 7.19 -2.95 32.56
CA ASP A 188 6.95 -2.41 33.88
C ASP A 188 5.84 -1.33 33.83
N PRO A 189 5.19 -1.00 34.96
CA PRO A 189 4.15 0.02 35.01
C PRO A 189 4.66 1.46 34.82
N GLY A 190 5.99 1.69 34.84
CA GLY A 190 6.60 3.02 34.76
C GLY A 190 6.81 3.55 33.34
N VAL A 191 6.44 2.79 32.32
CA VAL A 191 6.55 3.20 30.91
C VAL A 191 5.66 4.42 30.65
N GLY A 192 6.26 5.54 30.23
CA GLY A 192 5.52 6.71 29.82
C GLY A 192 4.81 6.47 28.49
N VAL A 193 3.48 6.52 28.48
CA VAL A 193 2.65 6.36 27.28
C VAL A 193 1.98 7.68 26.91
N ASP A 194 2.20 8.14 25.68
CA ASP A 194 1.58 9.32 25.09
C ASP A 194 0.62 8.89 23.98
N ILE A 195 -0.68 9.13 24.16
CA ILE A 195 -1.68 8.88 23.10
C ILE A 195 -2.12 10.20 22.47
N ARG A 196 -2.16 10.23 21.14
CA ARG A 196 -2.69 11.35 20.35
C ARG A 196 -3.50 10.83 19.16
N GLN A 197 -4.56 11.54 18.83
CA GLN A 197 -5.30 11.32 17.61
C GLN A 197 -4.72 12.22 16.51
N GLN A 198 -4.29 11.61 15.41
CA GLN A 198 -3.74 12.29 14.24
C GLN A 198 -4.61 11.98 13.03
N GLY A 199 -5.50 12.92 12.69
CA GLY A 199 -6.52 12.70 11.66
C GLY A 199 -7.50 11.59 12.05
N GLN A 200 -7.61 10.56 11.20
CA GLN A 200 -8.39 9.35 11.48
C GLN A 200 -7.59 8.24 12.17
N THR A 201 -6.32 8.46 12.53
CA THR A 201 -5.49 7.44 13.17
C THR A 201 -5.22 7.77 14.64
N ILE A 202 -5.01 6.74 15.45
CA ILE A 202 -4.58 6.88 16.84
C ILE A 202 -3.10 6.52 16.91
N VAL A 203 -2.28 7.45 17.38
CA VAL A 203 -0.83 7.27 17.54
C VAL A 203 -0.52 7.20 19.02
N VAL A 204 0.12 6.11 19.43
CA VAL A 204 0.59 5.85 20.79
C VAL A 204 2.12 5.83 20.77
N ASP A 205 2.73 6.74 21.52
CA ASP A 205 4.17 6.80 21.73
C ASP A 205 4.52 6.24 23.11
N PHE A 206 5.34 5.20 23.13
CA PHE A 206 5.94 4.64 24.34
C PHE A 206 7.34 5.25 24.52
N LEU A 207 7.47 6.13 25.51
CA LEU A 207 8.68 6.92 25.77
C LEU A 207 9.80 6.04 26.31
N ASN A 208 11.04 6.25 25.83
CA ASN A 208 12.24 5.50 26.25
C ASN A 208 12.05 3.98 26.23
N THR A 209 11.29 3.48 25.27
CA THR A 209 10.87 2.09 25.18
C THR A 209 11.39 1.45 23.90
N SER A 210 12.06 0.31 24.05
CA SER A 210 12.54 -0.51 22.95
C SER A 210 11.45 -1.46 22.43
N LEU A 211 11.35 -1.59 21.11
CA LEU A 211 10.45 -2.51 20.41
C LEU A 211 11.26 -3.69 19.85
N PRO A 212 11.08 -4.91 20.40
CA PRO A 212 11.62 -6.14 19.85
C PRO A 212 11.26 -6.38 18.39
N GLU A 213 12.15 -7.02 17.63
CA GLU A 213 12.00 -7.21 16.18
C GLU A 213 10.76 -8.05 15.80
N ASN A 214 10.38 -9.01 16.64
CA ASN A 214 9.16 -9.83 16.45
C ASN A 214 7.86 -9.02 16.54
N LEU A 215 7.87 -7.87 17.19
CA LEU A 215 6.72 -6.97 17.31
C LEU A 215 6.70 -5.87 16.24
N ARG A 216 7.72 -5.77 15.38
CA ARG A 216 7.80 -4.82 14.24
C ARG A 216 7.01 -5.32 13.03
N ARG A 217 5.75 -5.66 13.26
CA ARG A 217 4.83 -6.20 12.25
C ARG A 217 3.55 -5.40 12.19
N ARG A 218 2.87 -5.47 11.05
CA ARG A 218 1.49 -5.00 10.88
C ARG A 218 0.56 -6.14 11.26
N LEU A 219 -0.33 -5.90 12.21
CA LEU A 219 -1.46 -6.75 12.49
C LEU A 219 -2.62 -6.29 11.60
N ASP A 220 -3.06 -7.15 10.69
CA ASP A 220 -4.29 -6.96 9.92
C ASP A 220 -5.45 -7.55 10.73
N VAL A 221 -6.40 -6.70 11.10
CA VAL A 221 -7.49 -7.03 12.01
C VAL A 221 -8.87 -6.70 11.41
N GLY A 222 -8.92 -6.44 10.10
CA GLY A 222 -10.16 -6.12 9.39
C GLY A 222 -11.21 -7.24 9.46
N ASP A 223 -10.78 -8.50 9.47
CA ASP A 223 -11.67 -9.67 9.49
C ASP A 223 -12.43 -9.85 10.82
N PHE A 224 -12.02 -9.16 11.89
CA PHE A 224 -12.66 -9.26 13.20
C PHE A 224 -13.94 -8.43 13.32
N GLY A 225 -14.35 -7.69 12.28
CA GLY A 225 -15.61 -6.92 12.28
C GLY A 225 -15.66 -5.88 13.39
N THR A 226 -14.54 -5.19 13.62
CA THR A 226 -14.37 -4.07 14.55
C THR A 226 -14.07 -2.79 13.77
N PRO A 227 -14.15 -1.59 14.39
CA PRO A 227 -13.73 -0.35 13.72
C PRO A 227 -12.23 -0.30 13.38
N VAL A 228 -11.38 -1.18 13.91
CA VAL A 228 -9.94 -1.17 13.63
C VAL A 228 -9.65 -2.07 12.44
N THR A 229 -8.91 -1.56 11.45
CA THR A 229 -8.49 -2.33 10.27
C THR A 229 -7.05 -2.81 10.38
N ALA A 230 -6.16 -1.99 10.95
CA ALA A 230 -4.77 -2.38 11.17
C ALA A 230 -4.16 -1.77 12.43
N VAL A 231 -3.18 -2.48 12.99
CA VAL A 231 -2.29 -1.98 14.06
C VAL A 231 -0.85 -2.17 13.62
N ARG A 232 -0.03 -1.12 13.66
CA ARG A 232 1.39 -1.17 13.30
C ARG A 232 2.24 -0.65 14.44
N ALA A 233 3.26 -1.38 14.85
CA ALA A 233 4.26 -0.91 15.81
C ALA A 233 5.63 -0.82 15.13
N PHE A 234 6.36 0.27 15.36
CA PHE A 234 7.73 0.47 14.86
C PHE A 234 8.56 1.30 15.84
N GLN A 235 9.89 1.12 15.79
CA GLN A 235 10.82 1.92 16.58
C GLN A 235 10.99 3.31 15.96
N GLN A 236 10.92 4.36 16.77
CA GLN A 236 11.15 5.74 16.35
C GLN A 236 12.14 6.43 17.32
N GLY A 237 13.42 6.40 16.96
CA GLY A 237 14.49 6.82 17.86
C GLY A 237 14.51 5.96 19.12
N ASP A 238 14.54 6.60 20.28
CA ASP A 238 14.52 5.93 21.58
C ASP A 238 13.11 5.50 22.05
N ASN A 239 12.07 5.86 21.28
CA ASN A 239 10.67 5.56 21.60
C ASN A 239 10.12 4.45 20.69
N ALA A 240 9.16 3.68 21.17
CA ALA A 240 8.36 2.80 20.33
C ALA A 240 7.06 3.51 19.95
N ARG A 241 6.70 3.53 18.67
CA ARG A 241 5.46 4.13 18.17
C ARG A 241 4.52 3.04 17.68
N MET A 242 3.29 3.07 18.15
CA MET A 242 2.19 2.26 17.66
C MET A 242 1.13 3.13 16.99
N VAL A 243 0.74 2.76 15.78
CA VAL A 243 -0.29 3.42 14.99
C VAL A 243 -1.46 2.46 14.81
N ILE A 244 -2.64 2.88 15.26
CA ILE A 244 -3.90 2.17 15.09
C ILE A 244 -4.68 2.90 13.98
N GLU A 245 -5.06 2.14 12.95
CA GLU A 245 -5.83 2.60 11.79
C GLU A 245 -7.30 2.16 11.95
N PRO A 246 -8.18 3.02 12.52
CA PRO A 246 -9.61 2.78 12.53
C PRO A 246 -10.30 3.33 11.27
N HIS A 247 -11.48 2.80 10.98
CA HIS A 247 -12.38 3.23 9.91
C HIS A 247 -13.75 3.66 10.46
N GLY A 248 -14.45 4.53 9.73
CA GLY A 248 -15.77 5.04 10.11
C GLY A 248 -15.73 6.12 11.19
N GLU A 249 -16.88 6.37 11.81
CA GLU A 249 -17.00 7.21 13.01
C GLU A 249 -16.73 6.36 14.24
N TRP A 250 -15.82 6.78 15.10
CA TRP A 250 -15.37 6.01 16.26
C TRP A 250 -14.97 6.90 17.42
N GLU A 251 -15.08 6.35 18.63
CA GLU A 251 -14.59 6.94 19.87
C GLU A 251 -13.56 5.97 20.46
N HIS A 252 -12.58 6.50 21.18
CA HIS A 252 -11.56 5.68 21.80
C HIS A 252 -11.49 5.93 23.31
N ASN A 253 -11.15 4.89 24.06
CA ASN A 253 -10.85 4.96 25.47
C ASN A 253 -9.52 4.24 25.71
N ALA A 254 -8.63 4.85 26.50
CA ALA A 254 -7.33 4.27 26.79
C ALA A 254 -7.08 4.25 28.30
N TYR A 255 -6.55 3.15 28.80
CA TYR A 255 -6.19 2.99 30.21
C TYR A 255 -5.00 2.06 30.36
N GLN A 256 -4.20 2.29 31.40
CA GLN A 256 -3.10 1.43 31.79
C GLN A 256 -3.46 0.76 33.12
N SER A 257 -3.29 -0.56 33.20
CA SER A 257 -3.48 -1.34 34.41
C SER A 257 -2.23 -2.19 34.64
N ASP A 258 -1.48 -1.88 35.70
CA ASP A 258 -0.21 -2.52 36.01
C ASP A 258 0.76 -2.50 34.80
N THR A 259 1.05 -3.65 34.22
CA THR A 259 1.92 -3.81 33.05
C THR A 259 1.15 -3.89 31.73
N GLN A 260 -0.16 -3.65 31.69
CA GLN A 260 -0.95 -3.70 30.47
C GLN A 260 -1.47 -2.32 30.10
N PHE A 261 -1.25 -1.91 28.85
CA PHE A 261 -1.87 -0.73 28.27
C PHE A 261 -2.94 -1.16 27.26
N VAL A 262 -4.15 -0.65 27.42
CA VAL A 262 -5.30 -1.04 26.62
C VAL A 262 -5.89 0.17 25.91
N VAL A 263 -6.04 0.07 24.59
CA VAL A 263 -6.79 1.03 23.77
C VAL A 263 -8.04 0.34 23.24
N GLU A 264 -9.21 0.84 23.64
CA GLU A 264 -10.50 0.39 23.15
C GLU A 264 -11.03 1.38 22.13
N VAL A 265 -11.34 0.91 20.92
CA VAL A 265 -11.93 1.70 19.84
C VAL A 265 -13.36 1.21 19.59
N LYS A 266 -14.34 2.05 19.88
CA LYS A 266 -15.77 1.75 19.74
C LYS A 266 -16.31 2.46 18.50
N PRO A 267 -17.09 1.78 17.64
CA PRO A 267 -17.76 2.45 16.55
C PRO A 267 -18.82 3.39 17.14
N LEU A 268 -18.81 4.67 16.75
CA LEU A 268 -19.95 5.55 16.98
C LEU A 268 -21.07 5.02 16.09
N ARG A 269 -21.88 4.11 16.63
CA ARG A 269 -23.19 3.84 16.05
C ARG A 269 -24.04 5.05 16.37
N PRO A 270 -24.43 5.87 15.38
CA PRO A 270 -25.54 6.77 15.60
C PRO A 270 -26.72 5.87 15.98
N ASP A 271 -27.20 6.00 17.21
CA ASP A 271 -28.45 5.38 17.65
C ASP A 271 -29.44 5.44 16.47
N PRO A 272 -29.95 4.31 15.94
CA PRO A 272 -31.01 4.37 14.94
C PRO A 272 -32.27 5.03 15.51
N THR A 273 -32.39 5.12 16.84
CA THR A 273 -33.36 5.97 17.54
C THR A 273 -33.02 7.47 17.56
N ARG A 274 -31.82 7.88 17.11
CA ARG A 274 -31.46 9.29 16.82
C ARG A 274 -31.56 9.61 15.33
N LEU A 275 -31.27 8.65 14.42
CA LEU A 275 -31.43 8.83 12.96
C LEU A 275 -32.87 8.62 12.47
N ALA A 276 -33.62 7.65 13.01
CA ALA A 276 -35.07 7.55 12.77
C ALA A 276 -35.85 8.71 13.44
N ARG A 277 -35.24 9.36 14.44
CA ARG A 277 -35.73 10.61 15.05
C ARG A 277 -35.19 11.86 14.36
N GLY A 278 -34.41 11.70 13.28
CA GLY A 278 -33.91 12.77 12.42
C GLY A 278 -34.75 12.94 11.14
N MET A 279 -35.46 11.89 10.70
CA MET A 279 -36.39 11.93 9.56
C MET A 279 -37.87 12.00 9.96
N GLN A 280 -38.17 11.90 11.25
CA GLN A 280 -39.44 12.36 11.83
C GLN A 280 -39.06 13.40 12.87
N PRO A 281 -39.70 14.58 12.91
CA PRO A 281 -39.49 15.53 14.00
C PRO A 281 -39.87 14.81 15.29
N GLY A 282 -38.87 14.22 15.95
CA GLY A 282 -39.09 13.61 17.24
C GLY A 282 -39.25 14.75 18.21
N TYR A 283 -40.51 15.09 18.45
CA TYR A 283 -40.89 16.13 19.36
C TYR A 283 -40.39 15.77 20.77
N ARG A 284 -39.42 16.53 21.27
CA ARG A 284 -38.66 16.31 22.51
C ARG A 284 -39.03 17.32 23.59
N GLY A 285 -39.95 18.23 23.30
CA GLY A 285 -40.41 19.24 24.22
C GLY A 285 -41.10 18.67 25.45
N GLU A 286 -41.05 19.41 26.55
CA GLU A 286 -41.89 19.13 27.73
C GLU A 286 -43.36 19.00 27.32
N LYS A 287 -44.05 18.02 27.90
CA LYS A 287 -45.43 17.72 27.55
C LYS A 287 -46.37 18.78 28.13
N LEU A 288 -47.25 19.30 27.28
CA LEU A 288 -48.31 20.22 27.66
C LEU A 288 -49.69 19.60 27.38
N SER A 289 -50.66 20.02 28.18
CA SER A 289 -52.08 19.73 27.95
C SER A 289 -52.81 21.07 27.90
N LEU A 290 -53.37 21.39 26.74
CA LEU A 290 -54.06 22.66 26.49
C LEU A 290 -55.45 22.36 25.95
N ASN A 291 -56.45 23.08 26.43
CA ASN A 291 -57.81 22.97 25.92
C ASN A 291 -58.35 24.38 25.70
N PHE A 292 -58.36 24.81 24.44
CA PHE A 292 -58.83 26.13 24.05
C PHE A 292 -59.93 26.02 23.00
N GLN A 293 -60.98 26.79 23.20
CA GLN A 293 -62.06 26.97 22.25
C GLN A 293 -61.94 28.39 21.70
N SER A 294 -61.72 28.54 20.39
CA SER A 294 -61.56 29.82 19.70
C SER A 294 -60.57 30.80 20.34
N ILE A 295 -59.35 30.35 20.65
CA ILE A 295 -58.26 31.23 21.09
C ILE A 295 -57.55 31.88 19.90
N ASP A 296 -57.09 33.12 20.05
CA ASP A 296 -56.21 33.78 19.07
C ASP A 296 -54.87 33.05 18.99
N VAL A 297 -54.37 32.81 17.78
CA VAL A 297 -53.08 32.14 17.53
C VAL A 297 -51.93 32.90 18.20
N ARG A 298 -51.97 34.24 18.28
CA ARG A 298 -50.92 35.02 18.95
C ARG A 298 -50.89 34.74 20.46
N ALA A 299 -52.06 34.72 21.09
CA ALA A 299 -52.19 34.41 22.51
C ALA A 299 -51.75 32.96 22.79
N LEU A 300 -52.07 32.04 21.90
CA LEU A 300 -51.64 30.64 22.01
C LEU A 300 -50.11 30.48 21.89
N LEU A 301 -49.46 31.18 20.96
CA LEU A 301 -48.01 31.18 20.81
C LEU A 301 -47.31 31.79 22.03
N GLN A 302 -47.89 32.82 22.65
CA GLN A 302 -47.39 33.40 23.88
C GLN A 302 -47.48 32.43 25.07
N VAL A 303 -48.58 31.68 25.21
CA VAL A 303 -48.69 30.64 26.24
C VAL A 303 -47.62 29.56 26.09
N ILE A 304 -47.26 29.21 24.85
CA ILE A 304 -46.16 28.27 24.58
C ILE A 304 -44.80 28.91 24.91
N ALA A 305 -44.60 30.18 24.59
CA ALA A 305 -43.38 30.94 24.94
C ALA A 305 -43.16 30.98 26.47
N ASP A 306 -44.22 31.32 27.21
CA ASP A 306 -44.21 31.42 28.68
C ASP A 306 -43.96 30.05 29.34
N PHE A 307 -44.53 28.97 28.76
CA PHE A 307 -44.31 27.62 29.26
C PHE A 307 -42.87 27.13 29.01
N THR A 308 -42.27 27.49 27.87
CA THR A 308 -40.96 26.96 27.45
C THR A 308 -39.78 27.89 27.78
N ASN A 309 -40.04 29.07 28.34
CA ASN A 309 -39.07 30.15 28.52
C ASN A 309 -38.33 30.53 27.22
N LEU A 310 -38.95 30.33 26.06
CA LEU A 310 -38.39 30.70 24.76
C LEU A 310 -38.90 32.07 24.33
N ASN A 311 -38.02 32.87 23.74
CA ASN A 311 -38.42 34.16 23.18
C ASN A 311 -39.06 33.93 21.80
N ILE A 312 -40.39 34.02 21.72
CA ILE A 312 -41.13 33.93 20.44
C ILE A 312 -41.54 35.34 20.00
N VAL A 313 -41.16 35.70 18.78
CA VAL A 313 -41.54 36.97 18.13
C VAL A 313 -42.51 36.65 16.99
N THR A 314 -43.75 37.11 17.11
CA THR A 314 -44.80 36.94 16.09
C THR A 314 -44.87 38.17 15.19
N SER A 315 -44.93 37.99 13.86
CA SER A 315 -45.19 39.11 12.96
C SER A 315 -46.62 39.64 13.11
N ASP A 316 -46.85 40.90 12.74
CA ASP A 316 -48.18 41.52 12.85
C ASP A 316 -49.22 40.87 11.94
N SER A 317 -48.75 40.22 10.88
CA SER A 317 -49.53 39.45 9.89
C SER A 317 -50.10 38.13 10.44
N VAL A 318 -49.71 37.70 11.65
CA VAL A 318 -50.24 36.48 12.28
C VAL A 318 -51.63 36.76 12.85
N ALA A 319 -52.68 36.31 12.14
CA ALA A 319 -54.08 36.50 12.54
C ALA A 319 -54.91 35.21 12.40
N GLY A 320 -55.89 35.05 13.29
CA GLY A 320 -56.89 33.99 13.24
C GLY A 320 -57.10 33.30 14.58
N SER A 321 -58.26 32.67 14.75
CA SER A 321 -58.54 31.83 15.91
C SER A 321 -58.37 30.35 15.61
N LEU A 322 -57.95 29.58 16.60
CA LEU A 322 -57.81 28.13 16.55
C LEU A 322 -58.58 27.52 17.72
N THR A 323 -59.29 26.42 17.45
CA THR A 323 -59.84 25.56 18.50
C THR A 323 -58.97 24.32 18.57
N LEU A 324 -58.37 24.08 19.73
CA LEU A 324 -57.36 23.03 19.88
C LEU A 324 -57.49 22.37 21.25
N ARG A 325 -57.52 21.05 21.26
CA ARG A 325 -57.47 20.22 22.46
C ARG A 325 -56.27 19.27 22.35
N LEU A 326 -55.22 19.57 23.09
CA LEU A 326 -54.03 18.75 23.23
C LEU A 326 -53.99 18.12 24.62
N LYS A 327 -53.68 16.83 24.69
CA LYS A 327 -53.47 16.10 25.94
C LYS A 327 -52.15 15.35 25.88
N ASP A 328 -51.25 15.63 26.81
CA ASP A 328 -49.93 15.00 26.94
C ASP A 328 -49.07 15.07 25.67
N VAL A 329 -49.13 16.21 24.96
CA VAL A 329 -48.42 16.43 23.68
C VAL A 329 -47.16 17.28 23.95
N PRO A 330 -45.96 16.89 23.45
CA PRO A 330 -44.77 17.73 23.50
C PRO A 330 -45.00 19.13 22.91
N TRP A 331 -44.45 20.18 23.53
CA TRP A 331 -44.71 21.56 23.09
C TRP A 331 -44.24 21.88 21.66
N ASP A 332 -43.18 21.23 21.19
CA ASP A 332 -42.65 21.38 19.83
C ASP A 332 -43.56 20.70 18.80
N GLN A 333 -44.23 19.61 19.19
CA GLN A 333 -45.32 19.01 18.41
C GLN A 333 -46.53 19.91 18.34
N ALA A 334 -46.91 20.48 19.49
CA ALA A 334 -48.02 21.42 19.58
C ALA A 334 -47.77 22.64 18.69
N LEU A 335 -46.57 23.22 18.76
CA LEU A 335 -46.17 24.37 17.96
C LEU A 335 -46.23 24.05 16.46
N ASP A 336 -45.65 22.93 16.01
CA ASP A 336 -45.67 22.53 14.60
C ASP A 336 -47.11 22.31 14.07
N ILE A 337 -47.98 21.66 14.84
CA ILE A 337 -49.40 21.50 14.48
C ILE A 337 -50.11 22.85 14.35
N ILE A 338 -49.84 23.80 15.24
CA ILE A 338 -50.41 25.15 15.19
C ILE A 338 -49.92 25.91 13.96
N LEU A 339 -48.62 25.83 13.67
CA LEU A 339 -48.00 26.47 12.51
C LEU A 339 -48.59 25.90 11.20
N GLN A 340 -48.65 24.57 11.06
CA GLN A 340 -49.21 23.90 9.87
C GLN A 340 -50.70 24.18 9.67
N SER A 341 -51.51 24.19 10.74
CA SER A 341 -52.95 24.43 10.65
C SER A 341 -53.31 25.84 10.14
N LYS A 342 -52.40 26.81 10.26
CA LYS A 342 -52.61 28.21 9.88
C LYS A 342 -51.66 28.70 8.79
N GLY A 343 -50.85 27.82 8.19
CA GLY A 343 -49.90 28.19 7.14
C GLY A 343 -48.79 29.12 7.62
N LEU A 344 -48.40 29.01 8.88
CA LEU A 344 -47.29 29.76 9.47
C LEU A 344 -46.02 28.91 9.40
N ASP A 345 -44.88 29.57 9.34
CA ASP A 345 -43.57 28.93 9.41
C ASP A 345 -42.74 29.63 10.50
N MET A 346 -41.69 28.96 10.98
CA MET A 346 -40.81 29.49 12.01
C MET A 346 -39.33 29.48 11.59
N ARG A 347 -38.59 30.50 12.03
CA ARG A 347 -37.12 30.55 11.89
C ARG A 347 -36.48 30.74 13.25
N LYS A 348 -35.58 29.83 13.59
CA LYS A 348 -34.84 29.86 14.84
C LYS A 348 -33.50 30.56 14.62
N ASN A 349 -33.36 31.75 15.19
CA ASN A 349 -32.10 32.49 15.18
C ASN A 349 -31.57 32.52 16.63
N GLY A 350 -30.78 31.50 16.99
CA GLY A 350 -30.23 31.35 18.33
C GLY A 350 -31.31 31.10 19.39
N ASN A 351 -31.52 32.08 20.28
CA ASN A 351 -32.47 32.04 21.41
C ASN A 351 -33.86 32.63 21.08
N VAL A 352 -34.06 33.11 19.84
CA VAL A 352 -35.31 33.73 19.41
C VAL A 352 -35.93 32.91 18.28
N ILE A 353 -37.23 32.64 18.40
CA ILE A 353 -38.04 32.00 17.36
C ILE A 353 -38.90 33.09 16.73
N MET A 354 -38.72 33.32 15.44
CA MET A 354 -39.58 34.21 14.66
C MET A 354 -40.67 33.38 14.00
N VAL A 355 -41.94 33.75 14.23
CA VAL A 355 -43.11 33.10 13.62
C VAL A 355 -43.80 34.11 12.71
N ALA A 356 -43.99 33.75 11.45
CA ALA A 356 -44.67 34.56 10.45
C ALA A 356 -45.36 33.65 9.42
N PRO A 357 -46.27 34.17 8.58
CA PRO A 357 -46.81 33.42 7.46
C PRO A 357 -45.70 32.84 6.57
N SER A 358 -45.87 31.60 6.09
CA SER A 358 -44.87 30.91 5.26
C SER A 358 -44.43 31.74 4.05
N ASP A 359 -45.37 32.47 3.46
CA ASP A 359 -45.14 33.27 2.25
C ASP A 359 -44.25 34.49 2.53
N GLU A 360 -44.39 35.10 3.72
CA GLU A 360 -43.59 36.25 4.14
C GLU A 360 -42.14 35.83 4.38
N ILE A 361 -41.94 34.68 5.02
CA ILE A 361 -40.60 34.11 5.27
C ILE A 361 -39.94 33.71 3.95
N ALA A 362 -40.66 33.02 3.07
CA ALA A 362 -40.14 32.62 1.76
C ALA A 362 -39.79 33.83 0.88
N ALA A 363 -40.61 34.89 0.90
CA ALA A 363 -40.34 36.13 0.17
C ALA A 363 -39.09 36.85 0.71
N LYS A 364 -38.95 36.94 2.04
CA LYS A 364 -37.78 37.55 2.68
C LYS A 364 -36.51 36.76 2.39
N GLU A 365 -36.56 35.42 2.46
CA GLU A 365 -35.42 34.55 2.19
C GLU A 365 -35.00 34.60 0.72
N LYS A 366 -35.97 34.63 -0.20
CA LYS A 366 -35.70 34.86 -1.63
C LYS A 366 -35.02 36.22 -1.83
N LEU A 367 -35.53 37.29 -1.21
CA LEU A 367 -34.95 38.62 -1.30
C LEU A 367 -33.55 38.69 -0.68
N ASP A 368 -33.30 38.00 0.43
CA ASP A 368 -31.98 37.91 1.06
C ASP A 368 -30.99 37.15 0.18
N LEU A 369 -31.41 36.04 -0.46
CA LEU A 369 -30.58 35.28 -1.40
C LEU A 369 -30.33 36.08 -2.70
N GLU A 370 -31.35 36.77 -3.23
CA GLU A 370 -31.21 37.66 -4.38
C GLU A 370 -30.31 38.85 -4.06
N SER A 371 -30.43 39.43 -2.86
CA SER A 371 -29.55 40.49 -2.37
C SER A 371 -28.12 40.00 -2.26
N ARG A 372 -27.87 38.82 -1.70
CA ARG A 372 -26.54 38.20 -1.65
C ARG A 372 -25.99 37.93 -3.05
N ALA A 373 -26.82 37.45 -3.97
CA ALA A 373 -26.42 37.25 -5.37
C ALA A 373 -26.07 38.59 -6.05
N GLN A 374 -26.88 39.63 -5.83
CA GLN A 374 -26.62 40.99 -6.34
C GLN A 374 -25.34 41.58 -5.74
N ILE A 375 -25.07 41.37 -4.44
CA ILE A 375 -23.83 41.80 -3.80
C ILE A 375 -22.63 41.11 -4.46
N SER A 376 -22.70 39.79 -4.68
CA SER A 376 -21.66 39.05 -5.40
C SER A 376 -21.49 39.54 -6.84
N ASP A 377 -22.57 39.98 -7.50
CA ASP A 377 -22.52 40.50 -8.87
C ASP A 377 -21.98 41.94 -8.95
N ILE A 378 -22.08 42.73 -7.87
CA ILE A 378 -21.61 44.12 -7.80
C ILE A 378 -20.17 44.22 -7.26
N GLU A 379 -19.65 43.17 -6.63
CA GLU A 379 -18.28 43.13 -6.12
C GLU A 379 -17.25 43.49 -7.22
N PRO A 380 -16.28 44.38 -6.93
CA PRO A 380 -15.30 44.81 -7.92
C PRO A 380 -14.38 43.64 -8.33
N LEU A 381 -14.24 43.46 -9.64
CA LEU A 381 -13.31 42.48 -10.20
C LEU A 381 -11.86 42.96 -10.00
N ARG A 382 -10.99 42.04 -9.58
CA ARG A 382 -9.55 42.25 -9.48
C ARG A 382 -8.84 41.30 -10.44
N THR A 383 -7.71 41.75 -10.97
CA THR A 383 -6.85 40.92 -11.81
C THR A 383 -5.62 40.51 -11.00
N GLU A 384 -5.43 39.21 -10.82
CA GLU A 384 -4.20 38.65 -10.26
C GLU A 384 -3.44 37.85 -11.32
N THR A 385 -2.11 37.86 -11.20
CA THR A 385 -1.21 37.11 -12.08
C THR A 385 -0.58 35.96 -11.32
N PHE A 386 -0.66 34.76 -11.87
CA PHE A 386 -0.07 33.55 -11.31
C PHE A 386 1.03 33.04 -12.26
N GLN A 387 2.24 32.84 -11.74
CA GLN A 387 3.34 32.19 -12.44
C GLN A 387 3.27 30.69 -12.15
N LEU A 388 3.28 29.86 -13.19
CA LEU A 388 3.34 28.40 -13.05
C LEU A 388 4.78 27.92 -13.28
N ASN A 389 5.20 26.95 -12.47
CA ASN A 389 6.59 26.45 -12.48
C ASN A 389 6.69 25.08 -13.16
N TYR A 390 5.72 24.20 -12.95
CA TYR A 390 5.75 22.82 -13.43
C TYR A 390 4.65 22.54 -14.46
N GLN A 391 3.43 23.02 -14.21
CA GLN A 391 2.30 22.84 -15.13
C GLN A 391 2.28 23.86 -16.26
N LYS A 392 1.78 23.45 -17.42
CA LYS A 392 1.56 24.35 -18.55
C LYS A 392 0.31 25.21 -18.30
N ALA A 393 0.44 26.51 -18.54
CA ALA A 393 -0.65 27.46 -18.39
C ALA A 393 -1.89 27.14 -19.25
N GLU A 394 -1.70 26.55 -20.43
CA GLU A 394 -2.80 26.10 -21.29
C GLU A 394 -3.67 25.00 -20.63
N ALA A 395 -3.04 24.07 -19.89
CA ALA A 395 -3.75 23.02 -19.18
C ALA A 395 -4.60 23.60 -18.04
N LEU A 396 -4.06 24.60 -17.32
CA LEU A 396 -4.80 25.30 -16.28
C LEU A 396 -5.95 26.13 -16.84
N HIS A 397 -5.77 26.78 -18.01
CA HIS A 397 -6.85 27.49 -18.68
C HIS A 397 -8.02 26.56 -19.00
N LYS A 398 -7.76 25.34 -19.50
CA LYS A 398 -8.81 24.33 -19.74
C LYS A 398 -9.54 23.93 -18.46
N LEU A 399 -8.84 23.86 -17.32
CA LEU A 399 -9.45 23.57 -16.02
C LEU A 399 -10.32 24.72 -15.51
N LEU A 400 -9.87 25.97 -15.63
CA LEU A 400 -10.56 27.15 -15.09
C LEU A 400 -11.70 27.65 -15.99
N SER A 401 -11.61 27.45 -17.32
CA SER A 401 -12.60 27.90 -18.31
C SER A 401 -13.68 26.86 -18.63
N SER A 402 -13.67 25.70 -17.96
CA SER A 402 -14.65 24.63 -18.19
C SER A 402 -16.08 25.10 -17.88
N GLU A 403 -16.95 25.12 -18.90
CA GLU A 403 -18.35 25.56 -18.76
C GLU A 403 -19.16 24.69 -17.79
N LYS A 404 -18.77 23.42 -17.61
CA LYS A 404 -19.46 22.46 -16.75
C LYS A 404 -19.10 22.60 -15.28
N GLN A 405 -17.90 23.09 -14.97
CA GLN A 405 -17.35 23.20 -13.62
C GLN A 405 -16.78 24.61 -13.43
N ARG A 406 -17.68 25.58 -13.26
CA ARG A 406 -17.32 27.01 -13.19
C ARG A 406 -16.67 27.31 -11.83
N VAL A 407 -15.34 27.23 -11.78
CA VAL A 407 -14.52 27.70 -10.64
C VAL A 407 -14.56 29.23 -10.59
N LEU A 408 -14.62 29.88 -11.76
CA LEU A 408 -14.74 31.32 -11.90
C LEU A 408 -16.20 31.78 -11.76
N SER A 409 -16.38 33.05 -11.38
CA SER A 409 -17.69 33.69 -11.43
C SER A 409 -18.21 33.83 -12.86
N LYS A 410 -19.50 34.18 -13.02
CA LYS A 410 -20.09 34.43 -14.34
C LYS A 410 -19.35 35.53 -15.13
N ARG A 411 -18.72 36.48 -14.42
CA ARG A 411 -17.99 37.62 -14.97
C ARG A 411 -16.48 37.40 -15.02
N GLY A 412 -16.00 36.29 -14.47
CA GLY A 412 -14.59 35.97 -14.41
C GLY A 412 -14.02 35.61 -15.78
N SER A 413 -12.77 35.99 -16.02
CA SER A 413 -12.04 35.65 -17.24
C SER A 413 -10.62 35.21 -16.93
N VAL A 414 -10.08 34.34 -17.78
CA VAL A 414 -8.70 33.84 -17.66
C VAL A 414 -8.01 34.02 -19.00
N VAL A 415 -6.81 34.61 -18.97
CA VAL A 415 -5.95 34.79 -20.13
C VAL A 415 -4.60 34.17 -19.82
N VAL A 416 -4.04 33.46 -20.79
CA VAL A 416 -2.72 32.82 -20.66
C VAL A 416 -1.71 33.54 -21.52
N ASP A 417 -0.52 33.78 -20.95
CA ASP A 417 0.69 34.09 -21.72
C ASP A 417 1.59 32.85 -21.75
N GLU A 418 1.57 32.14 -22.87
CA GLU A 418 2.34 30.92 -23.09
C GLU A 418 3.85 31.16 -23.06
N ARG A 419 4.30 32.33 -23.54
CA ARG A 419 5.73 32.65 -23.63
C ARG A 419 6.36 32.78 -22.24
N THR A 420 5.61 33.28 -21.26
CA THR A 420 6.08 33.44 -19.88
C THR A 420 5.51 32.41 -18.91
N ASN A 421 4.67 31.48 -19.38
CA ASN A 421 3.92 30.50 -18.59
C ASN A 421 3.16 31.16 -17.41
N LYS A 422 2.53 32.30 -17.69
CA LYS A 422 1.73 33.08 -16.72
C LYS A 422 0.25 32.98 -17.04
N VAL A 423 -0.56 32.99 -15.99
CA VAL A 423 -2.02 33.03 -16.07
C VAL A 423 -2.52 34.29 -15.40
N PHE A 424 -3.25 35.10 -16.15
CA PHE A 424 -3.95 36.29 -15.67
C PHE A 424 -5.40 35.90 -15.40
N VAL A 425 -5.82 36.02 -14.15
CA VAL A 425 -7.18 35.68 -13.72
C VAL A 425 -7.84 36.96 -13.24
N GLN A 426 -8.98 37.31 -13.83
CA GLN A 426 -9.78 38.45 -13.42
C GLN A 426 -11.08 37.94 -12.79
N ASP A 427 -11.26 38.15 -11.48
CA ASP A 427 -12.46 37.73 -10.75
C ASP A 427 -12.63 38.50 -9.42
N THR A 428 -13.68 38.18 -8.66
CA THR A 428 -13.92 38.60 -7.26
C THR A 428 -12.82 38.09 -6.33
N ALA A 429 -12.59 38.79 -5.21
CA ALA A 429 -11.49 38.46 -4.29
C ALA A 429 -11.63 37.03 -3.71
N SER A 430 -12.86 36.64 -3.38
CA SER A 430 -13.18 35.30 -2.85
C SER A 430 -12.82 34.17 -3.84
N ARG A 431 -13.04 34.38 -5.14
CA ARG A 431 -12.71 33.39 -6.19
C ARG A 431 -11.22 33.33 -6.48
N LEU A 432 -10.51 34.47 -6.42
CA LEU A 432 -9.06 34.49 -6.60
C LEU A 432 -8.33 33.70 -5.50
N GLU A 433 -8.82 33.73 -4.25
CA GLU A 433 -8.28 32.88 -3.19
C GLU A 433 -8.50 31.39 -3.44
N GLU A 434 -9.66 31.01 -3.98
CA GLU A 434 -9.97 29.63 -4.36
C GLU A 434 -9.06 29.14 -5.50
N VAL A 435 -8.89 29.97 -6.53
CA VAL A 435 -7.95 29.71 -7.64
C VAL A 435 -6.53 29.55 -7.13
N ARG A 436 -6.08 30.40 -6.20
CA ARG A 436 -4.75 30.29 -5.57
C ARG A 436 -4.56 28.95 -4.87
N LYS A 437 -5.57 28.48 -4.13
CA LYS A 437 -5.52 27.17 -3.45
C LYS A 437 -5.43 26.02 -4.46
N ILE A 438 -6.18 26.09 -5.56
CA ILE A 438 -6.15 25.07 -6.62
C ILE A 438 -4.78 25.05 -7.30
N ILE A 439 -4.24 26.21 -7.66
CA ILE A 439 -2.91 26.32 -8.29
C ILE A 439 -1.84 25.73 -7.38
N ALA A 440 -1.87 26.03 -6.09
CA ALA A 440 -0.90 25.50 -5.13
C ALA A 440 -0.93 23.97 -4.99
N GLN A 441 -2.09 23.33 -5.24
CA GLN A 441 -2.23 21.87 -5.21
C GLN A 441 -1.85 21.20 -6.53
N VAL A 442 -2.04 21.89 -7.67
CA VAL A 442 -1.84 21.33 -9.02
C VAL A 442 -0.42 21.58 -9.55
N ASP A 443 0.21 22.72 -9.22
CA ASP A 443 1.57 23.08 -9.65
C ASP A 443 2.64 22.42 -8.77
N VAL A 444 2.64 21.09 -8.75
CA VAL A 444 3.64 20.24 -8.07
C VAL A 444 4.58 19.58 -9.08
N PRO A 445 5.85 19.32 -8.73
CA PRO A 445 6.78 18.64 -9.62
C PRO A 445 6.31 17.22 -9.92
N VAL A 446 6.32 16.85 -11.21
CA VAL A 446 6.03 15.48 -11.64
C VAL A 446 7.19 14.55 -11.30
N ARG A 447 6.86 13.36 -10.79
CA ARG A 447 7.85 12.31 -10.58
C ARG A 447 8.30 11.74 -11.92
N GLN A 448 9.51 11.23 -11.96
CA GLN A 448 10.07 10.57 -13.14
C GLN A 448 10.27 9.08 -12.88
N VAL A 449 10.15 8.27 -13.93
CA VAL A 449 10.38 6.83 -13.92
C VAL A 449 11.42 6.48 -14.95
N LEU A 450 12.45 5.76 -14.52
CA LEU A 450 13.40 5.08 -15.39
C LEU A 450 12.86 3.68 -15.67
N ILE A 451 12.63 3.36 -16.93
CA ILE A 451 12.23 2.03 -17.37
C ILE A 451 13.43 1.36 -18.04
N GLU A 452 13.80 0.19 -17.54
CA GLU A 452 14.75 -0.71 -18.18
C GLU A 452 14.01 -1.92 -18.71
N ALA A 453 14.13 -2.19 -20.01
CA ALA A 453 13.70 -3.46 -20.59
C ALA A 453 14.92 -4.34 -20.83
N ARG A 454 14.78 -5.66 -20.65
CA ARG A 454 15.77 -6.65 -21.08
C ARG A 454 15.09 -7.64 -21.99
N ILE A 455 15.57 -7.72 -23.22
CA ILE A 455 15.05 -8.61 -24.25
C ILE A 455 16.16 -9.63 -24.50
N VAL A 456 15.88 -10.88 -24.19
CA VAL A 456 16.83 -11.98 -24.31
C VAL A 456 16.32 -12.91 -25.40
N GLU A 457 17.11 -13.06 -26.47
CA GLU A 457 16.90 -14.05 -27.52
C GLU A 457 17.99 -15.12 -27.38
N ALA A 458 17.59 -16.37 -27.25
CA ALA A 458 18.48 -17.52 -27.22
C ALA A 458 18.15 -18.44 -28.40
N ASP A 459 19.19 -18.85 -29.13
CA ASP A 459 19.11 -19.72 -30.29
C ASP A 459 19.97 -20.96 -30.03
N ASP A 460 19.41 -22.15 -30.26
CA ASP A 460 20.11 -23.44 -30.21
C ASP A 460 19.77 -24.22 -31.48
N ARG A 461 20.74 -24.36 -32.38
CA ARG A 461 20.56 -25.01 -33.68
C ARG A 461 21.47 -26.23 -33.76
N PHE A 462 20.85 -27.40 -33.87
CA PHE A 462 21.53 -28.67 -34.08
C PHE A 462 21.22 -29.20 -35.47
N SER A 463 22.24 -29.69 -36.17
CA SER A 463 22.07 -30.37 -37.45
C SER A 463 23.02 -31.55 -37.60
N ARG A 464 22.52 -32.63 -38.20
CA ARG A 464 23.30 -33.84 -38.46
C ARG A 464 22.94 -34.40 -39.83
N ASN A 465 23.93 -34.74 -40.62
CA ASN A 465 23.76 -35.39 -41.92
C ASN A 465 24.74 -36.56 -42.07
N LEU A 466 24.27 -37.69 -42.58
CA LEU A 466 25.10 -38.83 -42.92
C LEU A 466 24.64 -39.38 -44.27
N GLY A 467 25.58 -39.57 -45.19
CA GLY A 467 25.32 -40.09 -46.51
C GLY A 467 26.47 -40.91 -47.07
N VAL A 468 26.19 -41.65 -48.14
CA VAL A 468 27.07 -42.67 -48.70
C VAL A 468 27.08 -42.60 -50.23
N ARG A 469 28.25 -42.79 -50.84
CA ARG A 469 28.38 -43.12 -52.25
C ARG A 469 29.05 -44.49 -52.40
N LEU A 470 28.47 -45.33 -53.25
CA LEU A 470 29.01 -46.63 -53.61
C LEU A 470 29.12 -46.72 -55.12
N GLY A 471 30.30 -47.11 -55.61
CA GLY A 471 30.56 -47.27 -57.03
C GLY A 471 31.36 -48.53 -57.32
N PHE A 472 31.09 -49.13 -58.47
CA PHE A 472 31.86 -50.25 -58.97
C PHE A 472 32.30 -49.98 -60.40
N ASN A 473 33.59 -50.14 -60.64
CA ASN A 473 34.20 -49.87 -61.92
C ASN A 473 34.93 -51.09 -62.43
N ARG A 474 34.78 -51.35 -63.73
CA ARG A 474 35.62 -52.30 -64.45
C ARG A 474 36.20 -51.64 -65.68
N VAL A 475 37.52 -51.50 -65.70
CA VAL A 475 38.27 -51.03 -66.85
C VAL A 475 38.68 -52.25 -67.67
N ASN A 476 38.09 -52.41 -68.85
CA ASN A 476 38.50 -53.45 -69.79
C ASN A 476 39.70 -52.92 -70.58
N ALA A 477 40.91 -53.28 -70.16
CA ALA A 477 42.11 -53.07 -70.95
C ALA A 477 42.14 -54.11 -72.08
N SER A 478 41.78 -53.72 -73.30
CA SER A 478 42.23 -54.46 -74.48
C SER A 478 43.73 -54.21 -74.62
N ALA A 479 44.51 -55.30 -74.75
CA ALA A 479 45.96 -55.26 -74.75
C ALA A 479 46.50 -54.21 -75.74
N GLY A 480 47.15 -53.17 -75.22
CA GLY A 480 47.85 -52.16 -76.02
C GLY A 480 47.21 -50.76 -76.08
N SER A 481 46.02 -50.55 -75.53
CA SER A 481 45.45 -49.20 -75.42
C SER A 481 44.92 -48.94 -74.01
N PHE A 482 45.52 -47.97 -73.32
CA PHE A 482 45.01 -47.45 -72.05
C PHE A 482 43.71 -46.64 -72.21
N ALA A 483 43.18 -46.51 -73.44
CA ALA A 483 41.83 -46.03 -73.70
C ALA A 483 40.81 -47.16 -73.49
N GLY A 484 40.71 -47.65 -72.25
CA GLY A 484 39.73 -48.65 -71.85
C GLY A 484 38.34 -48.03 -71.77
N GLN A 485 37.46 -48.40 -72.71
CA GLN A 485 36.02 -48.12 -72.65
C GLN A 485 35.45 -48.80 -71.39
N GLY A 486 35.26 -48.02 -70.33
CA GLY A 486 34.67 -48.47 -69.07
C GLY A 486 33.20 -48.80 -69.28
N THR A 487 32.84 -50.08 -69.21
CA THR A 487 31.46 -50.55 -69.32
C THR A 487 31.10 -51.37 -68.09
N ILE A 488 30.61 -50.71 -67.04
CA ILE A 488 29.58 -51.24 -66.13
C ILE A 488 28.63 -50.10 -65.78
N SER A 489 27.37 -50.31 -66.18
CA SER A 489 26.22 -49.42 -66.10
C SER A 489 25.70 -49.27 -64.67
N GLY A 490 25.66 -48.02 -64.20
CA GLY A 490 24.66 -47.51 -63.27
C GLY A 490 24.10 -46.24 -63.91
N ASN A 491 22.85 -46.31 -64.38
CA ASN A 491 22.16 -45.38 -65.29
C ASN A 491 22.68 -45.38 -66.75
N LEU A 492 21.75 -45.63 -67.67
CA LEU A 492 21.98 -45.69 -69.11
C LEU A 492 22.05 -44.26 -69.68
N GLU A 493 22.97 -44.07 -70.64
CA GLU A 493 23.30 -42.88 -71.45
C GLU A 493 24.29 -41.84 -70.89
N GLY A 494 25.39 -41.64 -71.63
CA GLY A 494 26.22 -40.43 -71.58
C GLY A 494 27.67 -40.62 -71.14
N VAL A 495 28.49 -41.24 -72.00
CA VAL A 495 29.95 -41.21 -71.93
C VAL A 495 30.45 -39.76 -72.10
N HIS A 496 31.44 -39.36 -71.29
CA HIS A 496 32.45 -38.28 -71.43
C HIS A 496 32.48 -37.24 -70.29
N ASP A 497 33.67 -37.14 -69.71
CA ASP A 497 34.29 -36.15 -68.81
C ASP A 497 33.95 -36.22 -67.29
N LEU A 498 34.86 -36.56 -66.35
CA LEU A 498 35.77 -35.64 -65.61
C LEU A 498 36.82 -36.43 -64.77
N THR A 499 38.13 -36.20 -65.01
CA THR A 499 39.32 -36.23 -64.11
C THR A 499 40.60 -36.77 -64.78
N PRO A 500 41.70 -35.98 -64.83
CA PRO A 500 42.99 -36.39 -65.38
C PRO A 500 43.81 -37.17 -64.34
N LEU A 501 44.21 -38.39 -64.68
CA LEU A 501 45.24 -39.14 -63.96
C LEU A 501 46.63 -38.58 -64.33
N PRO A 502 47.53 -38.32 -63.37
CA PRO A 502 48.89 -37.92 -63.66
C PRO A 502 49.67 -39.15 -64.18
N GLY A 503 49.88 -39.21 -65.49
CA GLY A 503 50.66 -40.28 -66.12
C GLY A 503 50.33 -40.61 -67.59
N ALA A 504 49.33 -39.97 -68.21
CA ALA A 504 49.05 -40.15 -69.63
C ALA A 504 49.68 -39.02 -70.48
N VAL A 505 50.87 -39.27 -71.03
CA VAL A 505 51.41 -38.46 -72.12
C VAL A 505 50.70 -38.89 -73.41
N GLY A 506 49.77 -38.05 -73.89
CA GLY A 506 49.24 -38.07 -75.26
C GLY A 506 47.86 -38.71 -75.47
N ALA A 507 46.94 -37.89 -76.02
CA ALA A 507 45.57 -38.16 -76.49
C ALA A 507 44.42 -38.14 -75.45
N GLY A 508 43.78 -36.98 -75.32
CA GLY A 508 42.37 -36.81 -74.94
C GLY A 508 41.95 -37.40 -73.59
N THR A 509 42.07 -36.63 -72.52
CA THR A 509 41.61 -36.99 -71.17
C THR A 509 40.09 -37.12 -71.12
N THR A 510 39.59 -38.35 -71.19
CA THR A 510 38.20 -38.77 -70.90
C THR A 510 38.14 -39.45 -69.53
N ALA A 511 38.50 -38.82 -68.42
CA ALA A 511 37.50 -38.15 -67.62
C ALA A 511 36.20 -39.02 -67.56
N LEU A 512 36.16 -39.95 -66.59
CA LEU A 512 35.13 -40.99 -66.45
C LEU A 512 33.93 -40.41 -65.68
N ALA A 513 32.75 -40.36 -66.32
CA ALA A 513 31.52 -39.87 -65.69
C ALA A 513 30.97 -40.85 -64.64
N ASN A 514 30.34 -40.29 -63.59
CA ASN A 514 29.79 -40.89 -62.37
C ASN A 514 29.57 -42.42 -62.38
N THR A 515 30.40 -43.13 -61.61
CA THR A 515 30.43 -44.59 -61.53
C THR A 515 29.76 -45.15 -60.27
N ASN A 516 29.05 -44.27 -59.56
CA ASN A 516 28.38 -44.59 -58.32
C ASN A 516 26.96 -45.11 -58.58
N PHE A 517 26.70 -46.38 -58.26
CA PHE A 517 25.37 -46.98 -58.33
C PHE A 517 24.51 -46.64 -57.10
N VAL A 518 25.12 -46.22 -55.98
CA VAL A 518 24.44 -45.48 -54.89
C VAL A 518 25.10 -44.12 -54.78
N ASN A 519 24.31 -43.06 -54.94
CA ASN A 519 24.79 -41.69 -54.86
C ASN A 519 23.91 -40.88 -53.90
N LEU A 520 24.08 -41.14 -52.61
CA LEU A 520 23.32 -40.50 -51.53
C LEU A 520 24.25 -39.75 -50.57
N PRO A 521 25.13 -38.84 -51.04
CA PRO A 521 26.06 -38.11 -50.19
C PRO A 521 25.30 -37.21 -49.19
N ALA A 522 25.93 -36.92 -48.06
CA ALA A 522 25.50 -35.85 -47.18
C ALA A 522 25.58 -34.53 -47.96
N ALA A 523 24.53 -33.72 -47.82
CA ALA A 523 24.47 -32.36 -48.36
C ALA A 523 24.85 -31.35 -47.27
N ASN A 524 25.22 -30.15 -47.68
CA ASN A 524 25.38 -29.02 -46.77
C ASN A 524 24.07 -28.79 -46.00
N ILE A 525 24.17 -28.68 -44.68
CA ILE A 525 23.06 -28.27 -43.81
C ILE A 525 23.55 -27.11 -42.97
N SER A 526 22.70 -26.09 -42.81
CA SER A 526 22.96 -24.93 -41.96
C SER A 526 24.28 -24.20 -42.28
N GLY A 527 24.69 -24.21 -43.56
CA GLY A 527 25.90 -23.54 -44.05
C GLY A 527 27.20 -24.31 -43.82
N VAL A 528 27.15 -25.51 -43.24
CA VAL A 528 28.35 -26.32 -42.96
C VAL A 528 28.46 -27.48 -43.95
N ASN A 529 29.64 -27.65 -44.54
CA ASN A 529 29.91 -28.72 -45.50
C ASN A 529 30.26 -30.03 -44.78
N PRO A 530 29.71 -31.18 -45.22
CA PRO A 530 30.06 -32.48 -44.67
C PRO A 530 31.50 -32.85 -45.00
N SER A 531 32.18 -33.51 -44.05
CA SER A 531 33.48 -34.12 -44.28
C SER A 531 33.30 -35.47 -44.96
N THR A 532 34.21 -35.82 -45.88
CA THR A 532 34.16 -37.07 -46.62
C THR A 532 35.35 -37.96 -46.29
N PHE A 533 35.11 -39.28 -46.30
CA PHE A 533 36.11 -40.32 -46.13
C PHE A 533 35.86 -41.40 -47.17
N ALA A 534 36.84 -41.70 -48.01
CA ALA A 534 36.71 -42.65 -49.11
C ALA A 534 37.70 -43.81 -49.01
N ILE A 535 37.23 -45.02 -49.31
CA ILE A 535 38.03 -46.23 -49.47
C ILE A 535 37.78 -46.78 -50.88
N SER A 536 38.87 -47.06 -51.58
CA SER A 536 38.84 -47.74 -52.88
C SER A 536 39.58 -49.07 -52.77
N LEU A 537 38.88 -50.16 -53.05
CA LEU A 537 39.46 -51.50 -53.18
C LEU A 537 39.67 -51.82 -54.65
N PHE A 538 40.83 -52.35 -55.02
CA PHE A 538 41.14 -52.72 -56.40
C PHE A 538 41.82 -54.08 -56.49
N ASN A 539 41.68 -54.74 -57.64
CA ASN A 539 42.38 -56.00 -57.90
C ASN A 539 43.84 -55.76 -58.33
N SER A 540 44.69 -56.80 -58.27
CA SER A 540 46.12 -56.71 -58.58
C SER A 540 46.44 -56.15 -59.97
N SER A 541 45.57 -56.39 -60.95
CA SER A 541 45.71 -55.85 -62.30
C SER A 541 45.15 -54.44 -62.48
N MET A 542 44.62 -53.81 -61.42
CA MET A 542 44.02 -52.47 -61.43
C MET A 542 42.91 -52.31 -62.49
N THR A 543 42.13 -53.38 -62.73
CA THR A 543 41.03 -53.42 -63.71
C THR A 543 39.65 -53.41 -63.07
N ARG A 544 39.52 -53.64 -61.76
CA ARG A 544 38.25 -53.61 -61.02
C ARG A 544 38.43 -52.76 -59.78
N PHE A 545 37.53 -51.80 -59.58
CA PHE A 545 37.53 -50.92 -58.40
C PHE A 545 36.17 -50.96 -57.72
N LEU A 546 36.16 -51.08 -56.39
CA LEU A 546 35.00 -50.87 -55.54
C LEU A 546 35.27 -49.64 -54.69
N ASN A 547 34.45 -48.61 -54.86
CA ASN A 547 34.58 -47.33 -54.17
C ASN A 547 33.46 -47.21 -53.13
N LEU A 548 33.84 -46.86 -51.90
CA LEU A 548 32.95 -46.48 -50.82
C LEU A 548 33.38 -45.10 -50.32
N GLU A 549 32.48 -44.13 -50.41
CA GLU A 549 32.66 -42.80 -49.81
C GLU A 549 31.59 -42.58 -48.75
N LEU A 550 32.02 -42.31 -47.53
CA LEU A 550 31.17 -41.85 -46.43
C LEU A 550 31.28 -40.34 -46.34
N SER A 551 30.15 -39.68 -46.12
CA SER A 551 30.06 -38.24 -45.96
C SER A 551 29.23 -37.93 -44.73
N ALA A 552 29.77 -37.17 -43.80
CA ALA A 552 29.16 -36.93 -42.49
C ALA A 552 29.33 -35.48 -42.03
N LEU A 553 28.30 -34.98 -41.35
CA LEU A 553 28.23 -33.66 -40.75
C LEU A 553 27.50 -33.77 -39.41
N GLU A 554 28.04 -33.15 -38.38
CA GLU A 554 27.29 -32.78 -37.18
C GLU A 554 27.71 -31.36 -36.78
N ALA A 555 26.74 -30.47 -36.61
CA ALA A 555 26.98 -29.08 -36.24
C ALA A 555 26.01 -28.65 -35.15
N ASP A 556 26.57 -28.12 -34.06
CA ASP A 556 25.86 -27.49 -32.92
C ASP A 556 26.22 -25.99 -32.91
N GLN A 557 25.22 -25.13 -33.11
CA GLN A 557 25.35 -23.68 -33.16
C GLN A 557 24.47 -23.04 -32.08
N ARG A 558 25.09 -22.43 -31.08
CA ARG A 558 24.39 -21.75 -29.98
C ARG A 558 24.65 -20.25 -30.04
N GLY A 559 23.59 -19.47 -29.89
CA GLY A 559 23.62 -18.01 -29.87
C GLY A 559 22.81 -17.46 -28.70
N LYS A 560 23.26 -16.34 -28.14
CA LYS A 560 22.49 -15.57 -27.15
C LYS A 560 22.68 -14.09 -27.41
N VAL A 561 21.58 -13.39 -27.63
CA VAL A 561 21.54 -11.94 -27.83
C VAL A 561 20.74 -11.30 -26.70
N VAL A 562 21.35 -10.32 -26.03
CA VAL A 562 20.69 -9.54 -24.98
C VAL A 562 20.65 -8.08 -25.41
N SER A 563 19.46 -7.50 -25.38
CA SER A 563 19.25 -6.07 -25.67
C SER A 563 18.61 -5.41 -24.45
N SER A 564 19.22 -4.33 -23.95
CA SER A 564 18.77 -3.66 -22.73
C SER A 564 18.48 -2.16 -22.92
N PRO A 565 17.41 -1.79 -23.65
CA PRO A 565 17.05 -0.38 -23.82
C PRO A 565 16.56 0.23 -22.50
N ARG A 566 16.95 1.48 -22.24
CA ARG A 566 16.61 2.23 -21.02
C ARG A 566 16.07 3.60 -21.42
N VAL A 567 14.98 4.02 -20.78
CA VAL A 567 14.36 5.32 -21.05
C VAL A 567 13.85 5.94 -19.76
N LEU A 568 14.08 7.24 -19.59
CA LEU A 568 13.58 8.04 -18.47
C LEU A 568 12.43 8.90 -18.98
N THR A 569 11.30 8.89 -18.29
CA THR A 569 10.14 9.72 -18.64
C THR A 569 9.41 10.22 -17.40
N ALA A 570 8.62 11.28 -17.56
CA ALA A 570 7.73 11.77 -16.51
C ALA A 570 6.53 10.84 -16.32
N ASP A 571 5.89 10.91 -15.15
CA ASP A 571 4.61 10.24 -14.90
C ASP A 571 3.57 10.62 -15.98
N GLN A 572 2.87 9.62 -16.52
CA GLN A 572 1.94 9.73 -17.65
C GLN A 572 2.55 10.21 -18.98
N GLY A 573 3.87 10.39 -19.04
CA GLY A 573 4.58 10.80 -20.25
C GLY A 573 4.96 9.60 -21.11
N LYS A 574 4.47 9.57 -22.36
CA LYS A 574 4.85 8.57 -23.36
C LYS A 574 6.30 8.77 -23.79
N ALA A 575 7.11 7.72 -23.72
CA ALA A 575 8.48 7.73 -24.21
C ALA A 575 8.74 6.58 -25.19
N ILE A 576 9.59 6.85 -26.18
CA ILE A 576 9.93 5.91 -27.25
C ILE A 576 11.45 5.90 -27.40
N ILE A 577 12.04 4.71 -27.44
CA ILE A 577 13.44 4.48 -27.83
C ILE A 577 13.47 3.44 -28.94
N GLU A 578 14.14 3.75 -30.05
CA GLU A 578 14.26 2.85 -31.19
C GLU A 578 15.69 2.80 -31.75
N GLN A 579 16.12 1.60 -32.18
CA GLN A 579 17.41 1.36 -32.82
C GLN A 579 17.22 0.34 -33.95
N GLY A 580 17.65 0.67 -35.17
CA GLY A 580 17.57 -0.25 -36.30
C GLY A 580 17.96 0.39 -37.62
N THR A 581 17.51 -0.23 -38.71
CA THR A 581 17.80 0.20 -40.09
C THR A 581 16.52 0.39 -40.88
N GLU A 582 16.54 1.28 -41.87
CA GLU A 582 15.42 1.49 -42.79
C GLU A 582 15.71 0.85 -44.13
N LEU A 583 14.75 0.04 -44.62
CA LEU A 583 14.83 -0.70 -45.86
C LEU A 583 13.94 -0.02 -46.92
N PRO A 584 14.46 0.29 -48.12
CA PRO A 584 13.66 0.88 -49.20
C PRO A 584 12.83 -0.19 -49.92
N TYR A 585 11.54 0.05 -50.09
CA TYR A 585 10.61 -0.76 -50.89
C TYR A 585 10.06 0.06 -52.05
N GLN A 586 9.92 -0.57 -53.22
CA GLN A 586 9.25 0.05 -54.36
C GLN A 586 7.73 -0.16 -54.22
N GLN A 587 6.97 0.93 -54.18
CA GLN A 587 5.51 0.92 -54.13
C GLN A 587 4.95 1.58 -55.40
N ALA A 588 3.94 0.98 -56.02
CA ALA A 588 3.22 1.61 -57.11
C ALA A 588 2.38 2.78 -56.58
N THR A 589 2.56 3.97 -57.15
CA THR A 589 1.72 5.14 -56.86
C THR A 589 0.40 5.04 -57.61
N SER A 590 -0.60 5.83 -57.19
CA SER A 590 -1.89 5.94 -57.88
C SER A 590 -1.80 6.40 -59.35
N SER A 591 -0.67 6.97 -59.75
CA SER A 591 -0.37 7.41 -61.12
C SER A 591 0.35 6.37 -61.98
N GLY A 592 0.63 5.17 -61.46
CA GLY A 592 1.36 4.11 -62.16
C GLY A 592 2.89 4.27 -62.16
N ALA A 593 3.43 5.30 -61.47
CA ALA A 593 4.85 5.47 -61.24
C ALA A 593 5.32 4.64 -60.03
N THR A 594 6.62 4.37 -59.92
CA THR A 594 7.22 3.72 -58.74
C THR A 594 7.71 4.78 -57.75
N ALA A 595 7.32 4.67 -56.48
CA ALA A 595 7.83 5.46 -55.38
C ALA A 595 8.60 4.58 -54.39
N ILE A 596 9.68 5.11 -53.82
CA ILE A 596 10.46 4.41 -52.78
C ILE A 596 9.85 4.74 -51.42
N GLN A 597 9.44 3.72 -50.67
CA GLN A 597 8.91 3.83 -49.32
C GLN A 597 9.83 3.08 -48.34
N PHE A 598 10.25 3.75 -47.27
CA PHE A 598 11.08 3.12 -46.25
C PHE A 598 10.23 2.36 -45.23
N ARG A 599 10.68 1.15 -44.87
CA ARG A 599 10.16 0.35 -43.76
C ARG A 599 11.26 0.14 -42.74
N LYS A 600 10.95 0.31 -41.46
CA LYS A 600 11.90 0.13 -40.36
C LYS A 600 12.01 -1.35 -40.00
N ALA A 601 13.23 -1.83 -39.84
CA ALA A 601 13.55 -3.06 -39.12
C ALA A 601 14.34 -2.64 -37.87
N ASN A 602 13.63 -2.45 -36.76
CA ASN A 602 14.19 -1.91 -35.53
C ASN A 602 13.74 -2.64 -34.26
N LEU A 603 14.57 -2.52 -33.23
CA LEU A 603 14.14 -2.70 -31.86
C LEU A 603 13.50 -1.39 -31.39
N LYS A 604 12.23 -1.44 -30.99
CA LYS A 604 11.46 -0.30 -30.48
C LYS A 604 10.88 -0.66 -29.11
N LEU A 605 11.14 0.19 -28.11
CA LEU A 605 10.45 0.17 -26.83
C LEU A 605 9.64 1.47 -26.72
N GLU A 606 8.33 1.32 -26.56
CA GLU A 606 7.39 2.40 -26.31
C GLU A 606 6.71 2.13 -24.98
N VAL A 607 6.75 3.10 -24.07
CA VAL A 607 6.21 2.95 -22.72
C VAL A 607 5.55 4.23 -22.23
N THR A 608 4.42 4.07 -21.56
CA THR A 608 3.76 5.13 -20.80
C THR A 608 3.59 4.64 -19.36
N PRO A 609 4.36 5.18 -18.40
CA PRO A 609 4.22 4.82 -16.99
C PRO A 609 3.15 5.66 -16.30
N GLN A 610 2.54 5.09 -15.27
CA GLN A 610 1.66 5.76 -14.32
C GLN A 610 2.04 5.30 -12.91
N ILE A 611 2.44 6.22 -12.04
CA ILE A 611 2.86 5.88 -10.69
C ILE A 611 1.68 6.01 -9.72
N THR A 612 1.38 4.94 -9.01
CA THR A 612 0.33 4.89 -8.00
C THR A 612 0.73 5.63 -6.71
N PRO A 613 -0.23 5.98 -5.83
CA PRO A 613 0.05 6.56 -4.51
C PRO A 613 0.90 5.64 -3.62
N GLU A 614 0.77 4.32 -3.78
CA GLU A 614 1.53 3.30 -3.05
C GLU A 614 2.99 3.18 -3.52
N GLY A 615 3.34 3.81 -4.66
CA GLY A 615 4.69 3.76 -5.24
C GLY A 615 4.89 2.72 -6.33
N ASN A 616 3.90 1.86 -6.60
CA ASN A 616 3.90 0.92 -7.72
C ASN A 616 3.74 1.66 -9.06
N VAL A 617 4.26 1.09 -10.14
CA VAL A 617 4.22 1.67 -11.49
C VAL A 617 3.38 0.79 -12.40
N ILE A 618 2.29 1.35 -12.92
CA ILE A 618 1.52 0.78 -14.03
C ILE A 618 2.23 1.20 -15.33
N MET A 619 2.52 0.27 -16.22
CA MET A 619 3.16 0.57 -17.50
C MET A 619 2.32 -0.01 -18.63
N SER A 620 1.93 0.84 -19.57
CA SER A 620 1.48 0.39 -20.90
C SER A 620 2.71 0.31 -21.79
N VAL A 621 3.06 -0.91 -22.22
CA VAL A 621 4.31 -1.17 -22.93
C VAL A 621 4.05 -1.85 -24.26
N GLU A 622 4.65 -1.29 -25.30
CA GLU A 622 4.77 -1.91 -26.61
C GLU A 622 6.26 -2.13 -26.91
N VAL A 623 6.64 -3.41 -26.99
CA VAL A 623 7.98 -3.83 -27.40
C VAL A 623 7.89 -4.43 -28.78
N ASN A 624 8.73 -3.96 -29.70
CA ASN A 624 8.86 -4.50 -31.04
C ASN A 624 10.32 -4.87 -31.32
N ARG A 625 10.56 -6.03 -31.90
CA ARG A 625 11.87 -6.48 -32.39
C ARG A 625 11.70 -6.97 -33.82
N ASP A 626 11.99 -6.06 -34.74
CA ASP A 626 11.96 -6.33 -36.17
C ASP A 626 13.39 -6.57 -36.69
N ALA A 627 13.57 -7.66 -37.44
CA ALA A 627 14.83 -8.04 -38.07
C ALA A 627 14.67 -8.14 -39.60
N VAL A 628 15.78 -7.96 -40.32
CA VAL A 628 15.80 -8.14 -41.78
C VAL A 628 15.71 -9.63 -42.09
N GLY A 629 14.65 -10.03 -42.78
CA GLY A 629 14.40 -11.40 -43.20
C GLY A 629 14.95 -11.71 -44.60
N GLN A 630 14.43 -12.77 -45.21
CA GLN A 630 14.83 -13.25 -46.53
C GLN A 630 14.58 -12.23 -47.65
N LEU A 631 15.47 -12.17 -48.65
CA LEU A 631 15.26 -11.34 -49.84
C LEU A 631 14.16 -11.95 -50.72
N THR A 632 13.13 -11.17 -51.05
CA THR A 632 12.05 -11.52 -51.98
C THR A 632 12.17 -10.68 -53.27
N PRO A 633 11.48 -11.05 -54.37
CA PRO A 633 11.45 -10.23 -55.58
C PRO A 633 10.96 -8.78 -55.37
N ALA A 634 10.23 -8.53 -54.28
CA ALA A 634 9.69 -7.21 -53.92
C ALA A 634 10.52 -6.47 -52.85
N GLY A 635 11.69 -6.99 -52.45
CA GLY A 635 12.53 -6.46 -51.38
C GLY A 635 12.72 -7.46 -50.24
N PHE A 636 13.38 -7.06 -49.16
CA PHE A 636 13.59 -7.94 -48.00
C PHE A 636 12.26 -8.24 -47.28
N ALA A 637 12.08 -9.42 -46.71
CA ALA A 637 11.05 -9.66 -45.70
C ALA A 637 11.47 -8.99 -44.38
N ILE A 638 10.52 -8.75 -43.47
CA ILE A 638 10.80 -8.26 -42.13
C ILE A 638 10.24 -9.28 -41.15
N ASP A 639 11.12 -9.89 -40.35
CA ASP A 639 10.74 -10.80 -39.29
C ASP A 639 10.35 -9.97 -38.07
N THR A 640 9.08 -10.03 -37.66
CA THR A 640 8.53 -9.14 -36.62
C THR A 640 8.17 -9.91 -35.36
N ARG A 641 8.50 -9.34 -34.20
CA ARG A 641 8.15 -9.89 -32.88
C ARG A 641 7.66 -8.75 -32.01
N ARG A 642 6.36 -8.76 -31.68
CA ARG A 642 5.70 -7.67 -30.96
C ARG A 642 4.98 -8.16 -29.72
N VAL A 643 5.10 -7.38 -28.64
CA VAL A 643 4.36 -7.54 -27.39
C VAL A 643 3.72 -6.20 -27.04
N ASN A 644 2.40 -6.17 -26.84
CA ASN A 644 1.67 -4.99 -26.35
C ASN A 644 0.83 -5.41 -25.14
N THR A 645 1.10 -4.83 -23.98
CA THR A 645 0.36 -5.15 -22.76
C THR A 645 0.46 -4.04 -21.72
N GLN A 646 -0.33 -4.18 -20.67
CA GLN A 646 -0.32 -3.31 -19.50
C GLN A 646 0.00 -4.15 -18.26
N VAL A 647 0.99 -3.73 -17.48
CA VAL A 647 1.46 -4.45 -16.28
C VAL A 647 1.61 -3.50 -15.10
N LEU A 648 1.29 -3.98 -13.90
CA LEU A 648 1.59 -3.32 -12.64
C LEU A 648 2.84 -3.95 -12.03
N VAL A 649 3.82 -3.13 -11.68
CA VAL A 649 5.10 -3.60 -11.12
C VAL A 649 5.48 -2.73 -9.93
N GLU A 650 6.07 -3.34 -8.91
CA GLU A 650 6.62 -2.63 -7.76
C GLU A 650 7.83 -1.77 -8.16
N ASN A 651 8.10 -0.72 -7.40
CA ASN A 651 9.27 0.15 -7.65
C ASN A 651 10.58 -0.64 -7.51
N GLY A 652 11.34 -0.76 -8.60
CA GLY A 652 12.58 -1.53 -8.66
C GLY A 652 12.40 -3.03 -8.88
N GLY A 653 11.16 -3.52 -8.89
CA GLY A 653 10.84 -4.92 -9.18
C GLY A 653 10.99 -5.26 -10.66
N THR A 654 11.28 -6.52 -10.98
CA THR A 654 11.36 -7.01 -12.36
C THR A 654 10.18 -7.91 -12.67
N VAL A 655 9.46 -7.64 -13.76
CA VAL A 655 8.39 -8.51 -14.26
C VAL A 655 8.78 -9.12 -15.61
N VAL A 656 8.41 -10.38 -15.82
CA VAL A 656 8.44 -11.01 -17.15
C VAL A 656 7.12 -10.69 -17.83
N ILE A 657 7.16 -9.89 -18.89
CA ILE A 657 5.95 -9.53 -19.63
C ILE A 657 5.44 -10.72 -20.46
N GLY A 658 6.36 -11.49 -21.01
CA GLY A 658 6.07 -12.62 -21.87
C GLY A 658 7.29 -13.14 -22.60
N GLY A 659 7.06 -14.20 -23.37
CA GLY A 659 8.07 -14.82 -24.22
C GLY A 659 7.46 -15.70 -25.29
N ILE A 660 8.29 -16.06 -26.27
CA ILE A 660 7.92 -16.96 -27.38
C ILE A 660 8.96 -18.08 -27.41
N TYR A 661 8.51 -19.33 -27.32
CA TYR A 661 9.34 -20.52 -27.52
C TYR A 661 8.92 -21.20 -28.81
N GLU A 662 9.87 -21.42 -29.71
CA GLU A 662 9.66 -22.11 -30.97
C GLU A 662 10.68 -23.24 -31.12
N GLN A 663 10.20 -24.41 -31.55
CA GLN A 663 11.03 -25.55 -31.87
C GLN A 663 10.65 -26.10 -33.25
N PHE A 664 11.65 -26.18 -34.12
CA PHE A 664 11.52 -26.71 -35.48
C PHE A 664 12.37 -27.96 -35.62
N GLU A 665 11.73 -29.12 -35.72
CA GLU A 665 12.38 -30.42 -35.93
C GLU A 665 12.03 -31.00 -37.30
N ARG A 666 13.04 -31.42 -38.05
CA ARG A 666 12.90 -32.04 -39.37
C ARG A 666 13.85 -33.22 -39.50
N ASP A 667 13.26 -34.40 -39.69
CA ASP A 667 13.97 -35.62 -40.03
C ASP A 667 13.65 -36.01 -41.47
N ASN A 668 14.68 -36.14 -42.31
CA ASN A 668 14.57 -36.57 -43.70
C ASN A 668 15.45 -37.80 -43.95
N VAL A 669 14.87 -38.84 -44.55
CA VAL A 669 15.56 -40.10 -44.85
C VAL A 669 15.34 -40.45 -46.31
N ASN A 670 16.38 -40.28 -47.12
CA ASN A 670 16.40 -40.71 -48.51
C ASN A 670 17.08 -42.08 -48.58
N LYS A 671 16.41 -43.11 -49.08
CA LYS A 671 16.96 -44.47 -49.08
C LYS A 671 16.69 -45.21 -50.39
N VAL A 672 17.54 -46.17 -50.71
CA VAL A 672 17.24 -47.16 -51.75
C VAL A 672 16.15 -48.09 -51.22
N PRO A 673 15.01 -48.27 -51.91
CA PRO A 673 13.98 -49.21 -51.50
C PRO A 673 14.54 -50.62 -51.27
N LEU A 674 14.00 -51.36 -50.30
CA LEU A 674 14.47 -52.68 -49.84
C LEU A 674 15.85 -52.66 -49.15
N LEU A 675 16.91 -52.18 -49.83
CA LEU A 675 18.29 -52.25 -49.34
C LEU A 675 18.55 -51.30 -48.16
N GLY A 676 17.90 -50.14 -48.10
CA GLY A 676 18.05 -49.17 -47.02
C GLY A 676 17.41 -49.60 -45.69
N ASP A 677 16.53 -50.61 -45.72
CA ASP A 677 15.79 -51.12 -44.55
C ASP A 677 16.42 -52.38 -43.94
N LEU A 678 17.51 -52.89 -44.53
CA LEU A 678 18.22 -54.04 -43.99
C LEU A 678 18.90 -53.68 -42.65
N PRO A 679 18.84 -54.56 -41.64
CA PRO A 679 19.54 -54.35 -40.38
C PRO A 679 21.06 -54.32 -40.64
N VAL A 680 21.78 -53.49 -39.88
CA VAL A 680 23.24 -53.28 -39.96
C VAL A 680 23.71 -52.61 -41.25
N ILE A 681 23.44 -53.20 -42.42
CA ILE A 681 23.98 -52.73 -43.71
C ILE A 681 23.13 -51.66 -44.39
N GLY A 682 21.88 -51.45 -43.97
CA GLY A 682 20.98 -50.46 -44.59
C GLY A 682 21.49 -49.01 -44.52
N ASN A 683 22.37 -48.70 -43.56
CA ASN A 683 23.06 -47.40 -43.48
C ASN A 683 23.96 -47.10 -44.68
N ALA A 684 24.43 -48.12 -45.41
CA ALA A 684 25.21 -47.94 -46.65
C ALA A 684 24.33 -47.55 -47.86
N PHE A 685 23.01 -47.63 -47.72
CA PHE A 685 22.03 -47.44 -48.80
C PHE A 685 21.03 -46.32 -48.48
N LYS A 686 21.33 -45.45 -47.51
CA LYS A 686 20.48 -44.30 -47.16
C LYS A 686 21.30 -43.06 -46.79
N ASN A 687 20.68 -41.91 -46.98
CA ASN A 687 21.06 -40.63 -46.42
C ASN A 687 20.06 -40.26 -45.33
N THR A 688 20.56 -39.86 -44.16
CA THR A 688 19.76 -39.38 -43.04
C THR A 688 20.17 -37.98 -42.67
N SER A 689 19.20 -37.05 -42.69
CA SER A 689 19.36 -35.65 -42.36
C SER A 689 18.41 -35.28 -41.22
N ARG A 690 18.94 -34.70 -40.14
CA ARG A 690 18.19 -34.25 -38.97
C ARG A 690 18.55 -32.80 -38.67
N THR A 691 17.53 -31.97 -38.53
CA THR A 691 17.66 -30.56 -38.12
C THR A 691 16.74 -30.29 -36.94
N ASN A 692 17.27 -29.68 -35.88
CA ASN A 692 16.51 -29.25 -34.71
C ASN A 692 16.93 -27.83 -34.34
N ASN A 693 16.04 -26.86 -34.55
CA ASN A 693 16.26 -25.46 -34.23
C ASN A 693 15.32 -25.06 -33.11
N ARG A 694 15.86 -24.52 -32.02
CA ARG A 694 15.11 -23.97 -30.88
C ARG A 694 15.41 -22.50 -30.75
N THR A 695 14.38 -21.69 -30.58
CA THR A 695 14.50 -20.25 -30.35
C THR A 695 13.61 -19.85 -29.18
N GLU A 696 14.15 -19.05 -28.28
CA GLU A 696 13.44 -18.54 -27.11
C GLU A 696 13.63 -17.03 -27.00
N LEU A 697 12.54 -16.29 -26.96
CA LEU A 697 12.51 -14.85 -26.70
C LEU A 697 11.87 -14.61 -25.33
N LEU A 698 12.54 -13.88 -24.45
CA LEU A 698 11.99 -13.42 -23.16
C LEU A 698 12.11 -11.90 -23.04
N VAL A 699 11.05 -11.26 -22.53
CA VAL A 699 11.01 -9.81 -22.31
C VAL A 699 10.78 -9.51 -20.83
N PHE A 700 11.75 -8.84 -20.21
CA PHE A 700 11.71 -8.38 -18.83
C PHE A 700 11.59 -6.86 -18.76
N LEU A 701 10.87 -6.35 -17.77
CA LEU A 701 10.81 -4.91 -17.46
C LEU A 701 11.12 -4.65 -16.00
N THR A 702 11.83 -3.55 -15.76
CA THR A 702 12.14 -3.07 -14.41
C THR A 702 11.94 -1.54 -14.37
N PRO A 703 10.85 -1.04 -13.76
CA PRO A 703 10.69 0.38 -13.51
C PRO A 703 11.43 0.81 -12.24
N ARG A 704 11.97 2.03 -12.22
CA ARG A 704 12.53 2.68 -11.03
C ARG A 704 12.05 4.12 -10.96
N VAL A 705 11.33 4.46 -9.90
CA VAL A 705 10.90 5.85 -9.63
C VAL A 705 12.11 6.64 -9.12
N VAL A 706 12.42 7.73 -9.79
CA VAL A 706 13.53 8.63 -9.40
C VAL A 706 13.01 9.60 -8.35
N THR A 707 13.43 9.42 -7.09
CA THR A 707 13.00 10.25 -5.95
C THR A 707 13.99 11.37 -5.62
N ASP A 708 15.20 11.34 -6.18
CA ASP A 708 16.27 12.29 -5.86
C ASP A 708 16.97 12.77 -7.14
N THR A 709 17.17 14.09 -7.25
CA THR A 709 17.81 14.74 -8.41
C THR A 709 19.28 14.30 -8.57
N ALA A 710 19.89 13.72 -7.52
CA ALA A 710 21.22 13.14 -7.58
C ALA A 710 21.31 11.84 -8.41
N MET A 711 20.23 11.08 -8.58
CA MET A 711 20.23 9.83 -9.37
C MET A 711 19.97 10.04 -10.86
N ALA A 712 19.69 11.27 -11.29
CA ALA A 712 19.43 11.64 -12.68
C ALA A 712 20.69 12.11 -13.44
N ARG A 713 21.85 12.18 -12.78
CA ARG A 713 23.14 12.58 -13.38
C ARG A 713 24.03 11.40 -13.72
#